data_AF-A0A2E6D5T7-F1
#
_entry.id   AF-A0A2E6D5T7-F1
#
_cell.length_a   1.000
_cell.length_b   1.000
_cell.length_c   1.000
_cell.angle_alpha   90.00
_cell.angle_beta   90.00
_cell.angle_gamma   90.00
#
_symmetry.space_group_name_H-M   'P 1'
#
loop_
_entity.id
_entity.type
_entity.pdbx_description
1 polymer ?
#
loop_
_entity_poly.entity_id
_entity_poly.type
_entity_poly.pdbx_seq_one_letter_code
_entity_poly.pdbx_strand_id
1 'polypeptide(L)'
;MLPVAILGRASPLLPPHSLRYGLPTLACGALFLCLTSCVSSLRFSAKKSSQDPLKQADPQASVSIGEKTRGMRACSGFLDLYLPPSGEALWLRLPPPVRDEGGRLVLARALYVEGLESGLGSNPVGLDRGQLGSPVLVEFSRLGNRVVLERPNLRYRADGADADERRAVDESFASSVLWAAAIAAEDPDGAVLVNFTSFVLRDAHGVARTLVGAGQGSFHLDAKRSFLESAGCHAFPDNVELSARLTFTGENPGRHVRSTSPDPNTVSLRAHHSLVRLPDVDYVPRGADPRAGGFAVRYADYAAGLEEPIHRSLAVRHRLVAANPGDASSAPVEPIVYYVDRGAPEPVRSALLEGAGWWAEAFTAAGFEDAFRVELLPRGAHPLDVRYNVIQWVHRSTRGWSYGNALSDPRTGEIIKGHVSLGSLRVRQDRLLFEGLLGTAATGTGATDDPIQLSLARIRQLAAHEVGHTLGLAHNFSASTYAGRASVMDYPAPLLSVTPDGEIDSSNAYAVGMGAWDLVAIRWLYGRAPEGIAEDDWLSSVLADAADRDLRYLSDSDARSPGAAHPLANLWDNFSNPVTGLKNALAVRRVALEHFGLDNLGAGQPRAHLEEVLTPVYFHHRYQVGAAIKVVGGVDYSHSLIGDGRSVGGPVEGEEQRRALAILLDCLSPERLDIPESVNHLIPPRPPGQSRGEELAGSATGPAFDALELARIQCAQVVDGLLHPERCARLVDQSRRFSDLPSLEEVLATLSERVFQPDPAVTPRHGELQGIALGAVVRGIMALADDARATHGVRARARSGLRGLVALSPHAGDPSPAWRAHRDYWAVEVEAFFARPAQALPSVPDAPTLPPGGPIGGRSLGLGAYGECSGHW
;
A
#
# COMPACT_ATOMS: atom_id res chain seq x y z
N MET A 1 -35.83 1.16 44.24
CA MET A 1 -36.26 2.14 45.28
C MET A 1 -35.03 2.94 45.71
N LEU A 2 -35.25 4.23 46.00
CA LEU A 2 -34.31 5.20 46.61
C LEU A 2 -33.90 4.80 48.07
N PRO A 3 -33.02 5.52 48.82
CA PRO A 3 -31.89 6.40 48.43
C PRO A 3 -30.71 6.56 49.48
N VAL A 4 -29.79 7.52 49.22
CA VAL A 4 -29.15 8.50 50.17
C VAL A 4 -28.15 7.95 51.24
N ALA A 5 -26.97 8.52 51.58
CA ALA A 5 -26.16 9.74 51.32
C ALA A 5 -25.80 10.50 52.65
N ILE A 6 -24.93 11.53 52.56
CA ILE A 6 -24.66 12.65 53.51
C ILE A 6 -23.33 12.66 54.33
N LEU A 7 -22.38 13.47 53.83
CA LEU A 7 -21.60 14.60 54.45
C LEU A 7 -21.12 14.64 55.93
N GLY A 8 -19.92 15.24 56.13
CA GLY A 8 -19.56 16.10 57.28
C GLY A 8 -18.11 15.98 57.81
N ARG A 9 -17.12 16.79 57.36
CA ARG A 9 -16.63 18.09 57.92
C ARG A 9 -16.05 18.08 59.36
N ALA A 10 -14.75 18.40 59.52
CA ALA A 10 -14.21 19.63 60.17
C ALA A 10 -12.69 19.54 60.56
N SER A 11 -11.99 20.69 60.47
CA SER A 11 -10.62 20.97 60.99
C SER A 11 -10.72 21.53 62.45
N PRO A 12 -9.73 22.18 63.15
CA PRO A 12 -8.45 22.82 62.71
C PRO A 12 -7.20 22.70 63.65
N LEU A 13 -6.04 23.27 63.25
CA LEU A 13 -5.18 24.25 63.98
C LEU A 13 -3.69 24.29 63.52
N LEU A 14 -3.02 25.41 63.82
CA LEU A 14 -1.68 25.93 63.44
C LEU A 14 -1.14 26.79 64.63
N PRO A 15 0.06 27.44 64.65
CA PRO A 15 1.35 27.39 63.90
C PRO A 15 2.55 27.31 64.92
N PRO A 16 3.73 28.03 64.89
CA PRO A 16 4.51 28.79 63.86
C PRO A 16 6.07 28.60 63.83
N HIS A 17 6.75 29.41 62.98
CA HIS A 17 8.20 29.76 62.87
C HIS A 17 9.11 28.89 61.97
N SER A 18 10.11 29.37 61.19
CA SER A 18 10.46 30.61 60.41
C SER A 18 11.99 30.53 60.09
N LEU A 19 12.50 30.71 58.86
CA LEU A 19 13.08 31.97 58.31
C LEU A 19 13.72 31.77 56.90
N ARG A 20 13.47 32.72 55.96
CA ARG A 20 14.32 33.33 54.86
C ARG A 20 15.31 32.46 54.03
N TYR A 21 15.65 32.71 52.75
CA TYR A 21 15.47 33.76 51.70
C TYR A 21 15.22 33.04 50.33
N GLY A 22 14.94 33.65 49.17
CA GLY A 22 14.65 35.04 48.76
C GLY A 22 14.99 35.28 47.26
N LEU A 23 14.08 35.89 46.49
CA LEU A 23 14.18 36.21 45.04
C LEU A 23 13.42 37.53 44.75
N PRO A 24 13.83 38.38 43.79
CA PRO A 24 13.19 39.68 43.56
C PRO A 24 11.96 39.63 42.63
N THR A 25 11.00 40.48 42.95
CA THR A 25 9.69 40.69 42.33
C THR A 25 9.66 41.79 41.26
N LEU A 26 8.62 41.81 40.42
CA LEU A 26 7.68 42.95 40.16
C LEU A 26 6.56 42.43 39.22
N ALA A 27 5.35 42.14 39.74
CA ALA A 27 4.18 43.04 39.94
C ALA A 27 3.28 43.15 38.67
N CYS A 28 2.06 42.59 38.65
CA CYS A 28 0.78 43.07 39.20
C CYS A 28 0.21 44.33 38.51
N GLY A 29 -1.10 44.44 38.20
CA GLY A 29 -2.23 43.59 38.60
C GLY A 29 -3.53 43.79 37.77
N ALA A 30 -4.68 43.40 38.34
CA ALA A 30 -5.99 43.21 37.66
C ALA A 30 -6.94 44.43 37.77
N LEU A 31 -8.07 44.46 37.01
CA LEU A 31 -9.46 44.26 37.49
C LEU A 31 -10.59 44.56 36.44
N PHE A 32 -11.60 43.68 36.38
CA PHE A 32 -13.07 43.87 36.17
C PHE A 32 -13.74 44.66 35.00
N LEU A 33 -15.07 44.49 34.95
CA LEU A 33 -16.05 44.67 33.86
C LEU A 33 -16.61 46.10 33.61
N CYS A 34 -17.32 46.22 32.46
CA CYS A 34 -18.55 46.99 32.17
C CYS A 34 -18.52 48.32 31.38
N LEU A 35 -18.91 48.23 30.11
CA LEU A 35 -19.92 49.04 29.38
C LEU A 35 -20.09 50.54 29.72
N THR A 36 -19.72 51.44 28.78
CA THR A 36 -20.66 52.16 27.85
C THR A 36 -19.97 53.26 27.02
N SER A 37 -20.46 53.46 25.79
CA SER A 37 -20.42 54.68 24.93
C SER A 37 -19.28 55.72 25.06
N CYS A 38 -18.58 56.01 23.95
CA CYS A 38 -18.90 57.19 23.11
C CYS A 38 -18.21 57.17 21.73
N VAL A 39 -18.80 57.88 20.76
CA VAL A 39 -18.34 58.02 19.36
C VAL A 39 -17.32 59.17 19.22
N SER A 40 -16.25 59.00 18.43
CA SER A 40 -15.57 60.10 17.73
C SER A 40 -14.63 59.65 16.59
N SER A 41 -15.15 59.74 15.36
CA SER A 41 -14.48 60.20 14.13
C SER A 41 -12.97 59.92 13.89
N LEU A 42 -12.68 59.06 12.91
CA LEU A 42 -11.55 59.22 12.00
C LEU A 42 -12.06 59.15 10.55
N ARG A 43 -11.81 60.20 9.78
CA ARG A 43 -12.29 60.33 8.39
C ARG A 43 -11.31 59.63 7.43
N PHE A 44 -11.79 58.66 6.65
CA PHE A 44 -11.13 58.26 5.41
C PHE A 44 -11.95 58.71 4.19
N SER A 45 -11.26 59.25 3.19
CA SER A 45 -11.86 59.87 2.02
C SER A 45 -12.30 58.83 0.99
N ALA A 46 -13.60 58.51 0.98
CA ALA A 46 -14.19 57.65 -0.06
C ALA A 46 -14.43 58.45 -1.35
N LYS A 47 -13.70 58.11 -2.42
CA LYS A 47 -14.08 58.52 -3.79
C LYS A 47 -15.42 57.87 -4.15
N LYS A 48 -16.44 58.69 -4.44
CA LYS A 48 -17.71 58.21 -5.01
C LYS A 48 -17.46 57.55 -6.37
N SER A 49 -17.74 56.26 -6.47
CA SER A 49 -18.21 55.63 -7.71
C SER A 49 -19.63 55.14 -7.43
N SER A 50 -20.62 55.89 -7.89
CA SER A 50 -22.02 55.50 -7.78
C SER A 50 -22.41 54.73 -9.03
N GLN A 51 -22.43 53.40 -8.94
CA GLN A 51 -23.23 52.57 -9.83
C GLN A 51 -24.14 51.68 -9.00
N ASP A 52 -25.42 51.78 -9.33
CA ASP A 52 -26.56 51.12 -8.71
C ASP A 52 -26.54 49.61 -9.06
N PRO A 53 -26.59 48.69 -8.07
CA PRO A 53 -26.52 47.26 -8.34
C PRO A 53 -27.83 46.66 -8.91
N LEU A 54 -28.87 47.46 -9.12
CA LEU A 54 -30.15 47.02 -9.69
C LEU A 54 -30.46 47.60 -11.08
N LYS A 55 -29.48 47.54 -11.99
CA LYS A 55 -29.80 47.51 -13.43
C LYS A 55 -30.19 46.10 -13.84
N GLN A 56 -31.45 45.93 -14.23
CA GLN A 56 -31.87 44.76 -15.02
C GLN A 56 -30.94 44.65 -16.24
N ALA A 57 -30.33 43.49 -16.41
CA ALA A 57 -29.62 43.19 -17.65
C ALA A 57 -30.66 43.03 -18.77
N ASP A 58 -30.46 43.74 -19.88
CA ASP A 58 -31.17 43.43 -21.12
C ASP A 58 -30.96 41.94 -21.47
N PRO A 59 -31.93 41.28 -22.12
CA PRO A 59 -31.74 39.91 -22.60
C PRO A 59 -30.63 39.92 -23.66
N GLN A 60 -29.41 39.56 -23.27
CA GLN A 60 -28.38 39.21 -24.24
C GLN A 60 -28.91 38.04 -25.06
N ALA A 61 -29.08 38.26 -26.36
CA ALA A 61 -29.43 37.19 -27.29
C ALA A 61 -28.45 36.03 -27.10
N SER A 62 -28.98 34.86 -26.74
CA SER A 62 -28.17 33.67 -26.50
C SER A 62 -27.47 33.28 -27.79
N VAL A 63 -26.15 33.48 -27.83
CA VAL A 63 -25.31 32.97 -28.93
C VAL A 63 -25.48 31.45 -28.95
N SER A 64 -25.85 30.89 -30.10
CA SER A 64 -26.03 29.44 -30.24
C SER A 64 -24.69 28.71 -30.10
N ILE A 65 -24.72 27.43 -29.73
CA ILE A 65 -23.49 26.62 -29.62
C ILE A 65 -22.80 26.54 -30.98
N GLY A 66 -23.56 26.38 -32.07
CA GLY A 66 -23.03 26.34 -33.43
C GLY A 66 -22.38 27.64 -33.91
N GLU A 67 -22.83 28.80 -33.42
CA GLU A 67 -22.12 30.08 -33.65
C GLU A 67 -20.87 30.19 -32.79
N LYS A 68 -20.97 29.82 -31.50
CA LYS A 68 -19.87 29.94 -30.54
C LYS A 68 -18.68 29.04 -30.85
N THR A 69 -18.95 27.85 -31.40
CA THR A 69 -17.96 26.80 -31.72
C THR A 69 -17.47 26.84 -33.17
N ARG A 70 -17.92 27.80 -33.97
CA ARG A 70 -17.56 27.92 -35.39
C ARG A 70 -16.03 28.01 -35.57
N GLY A 71 -15.46 27.06 -36.31
CA GLY A 71 -14.01 26.98 -36.55
C GLY A 71 -13.21 26.26 -35.45
N MET A 72 -13.86 25.68 -34.44
CA MET A 72 -13.23 24.78 -33.47
C MET A 72 -13.20 23.34 -34.00
N ARG A 73 -12.20 22.56 -33.57
CA ARG A 73 -12.16 21.10 -33.73
C ARG A 73 -13.21 20.49 -32.81
N ALA A 74 -14.29 19.96 -33.37
CA ALA A 74 -15.25 19.14 -32.63
C ALA A 74 -14.69 17.73 -32.39
N CYS A 75 -14.98 17.14 -31.23
CA CYS A 75 -14.74 15.74 -30.90
C CYS A 75 -16.02 15.22 -30.23
N SER A 76 -16.77 14.38 -30.95
CA SER A 76 -18.04 13.82 -30.48
C SER A 76 -17.85 12.42 -29.89
N GLY A 77 -18.61 12.14 -28.83
CA GLY A 77 -18.53 10.93 -28.03
C GLY A 77 -19.59 10.95 -26.93
N PHE A 78 -19.26 10.51 -25.71
CA PHE A 78 -20.16 10.61 -24.56
C PHE A 78 -20.64 12.05 -24.29
N LEU A 79 -19.71 13.01 -24.32
CA LEU A 79 -19.99 14.45 -24.30
C LEU A 79 -19.19 15.11 -25.44
N ASP A 80 -19.76 16.10 -26.13
CA ASP A 80 -19.05 16.77 -27.22
C ASP A 80 -18.02 17.78 -26.67
N LEU A 81 -16.79 17.68 -27.15
CA LEU A 81 -15.71 18.63 -26.88
C LEU A 81 -15.49 19.53 -28.10
N TYR A 82 -15.24 20.82 -27.87
CA TYR A 82 -14.82 21.77 -28.90
C TYR A 82 -13.51 22.46 -28.51
N LEU A 83 -12.52 22.34 -29.37
CA LEU A 83 -11.15 22.85 -29.16
C LEU A 83 -10.84 23.93 -30.21
N PRO A 84 -10.57 25.19 -29.83
CA PRO A 84 -10.18 26.23 -30.78
C PRO A 84 -8.77 25.95 -31.33
N PRO A 85 -8.43 26.48 -32.52
CA PRO A 85 -7.10 26.30 -33.12
C PRO A 85 -5.93 26.80 -32.26
N SER A 86 -6.17 27.69 -31.27
CA SER A 86 -5.14 28.13 -30.32
C SER A 86 -4.75 27.04 -29.31
N GLY A 87 -5.60 26.04 -29.07
CA GLY A 87 -5.39 25.01 -28.03
C GLY A 87 -5.53 25.51 -26.59
N GLU A 88 -5.75 26.81 -26.36
CA GLU A 88 -5.75 27.45 -25.03
C GLU A 88 -7.05 27.22 -24.22
N ALA A 89 -8.11 26.73 -24.86
CA ALA A 89 -9.39 26.48 -24.20
C ALA A 89 -9.99 25.13 -24.59
N LEU A 90 -10.70 24.52 -23.65
CA LEU A 90 -11.56 23.37 -23.85
C LEU A 90 -13.01 23.79 -23.57
N TRP A 91 -13.88 23.61 -24.56
CA TRP A 91 -15.31 23.82 -24.41
C TRP A 91 -16.01 22.46 -24.32
N LEU A 92 -16.84 22.28 -23.29
CA LEU A 92 -17.65 21.09 -23.07
C LEU A 92 -19.12 21.44 -23.36
N ARG A 93 -19.77 20.66 -24.22
CA ARG A 93 -21.23 20.72 -24.42
C ARG A 93 -21.89 19.73 -23.49
N LEU A 94 -22.86 20.21 -22.73
CA LEU A 94 -23.72 19.42 -21.86
C LEU A 94 -25.13 19.37 -22.46
N PRO A 95 -25.84 18.24 -22.34
CA PRO A 95 -27.17 18.08 -22.93
C PRO A 95 -28.23 18.90 -22.15
N PRO A 96 -29.46 18.99 -22.66
CA PRO A 96 -30.55 19.69 -21.98
C PRO A 96 -30.79 19.23 -20.54
N PRO A 97 -31.13 20.14 -19.61
CA PRO A 97 -31.33 19.79 -18.21
C PRO A 97 -32.64 19.02 -17.97
N VAL A 98 -32.54 17.95 -17.20
CA VAL A 98 -33.67 17.20 -16.63
C VAL A 98 -33.89 17.65 -15.19
N ARG A 99 -35.13 17.60 -14.69
CA ARG A 99 -35.41 17.83 -13.25
C ARG A 99 -35.22 16.53 -12.47
N ASP A 100 -34.47 16.60 -11.37
CA ASP A 100 -34.41 15.52 -10.38
C ASP A 100 -35.58 15.59 -9.38
N GLU A 101 -35.66 14.62 -8.46
CA GLU A 101 -36.69 14.55 -7.40
C GLU A 101 -36.60 15.74 -6.41
N GLY A 102 -35.42 16.35 -6.28
CA GLY A 102 -35.20 17.59 -5.52
C GLY A 102 -35.66 18.85 -6.28
N GLY A 103 -36.07 18.72 -7.55
CA GLY A 103 -36.44 19.82 -8.43
C GLY A 103 -35.24 20.57 -9.05
N ARG A 104 -34.01 20.11 -8.81
CA ARG A 104 -32.77 20.67 -9.36
C ARG A 104 -32.67 20.35 -10.85
N LEU A 105 -32.06 21.25 -11.62
CA LEU A 105 -31.84 21.08 -13.05
C LEU A 105 -30.51 20.35 -13.28
N VAL A 106 -30.56 19.04 -13.47
CA VAL A 106 -29.39 18.19 -13.73
C VAL A 106 -29.15 18.10 -15.23
N LEU A 107 -27.96 18.49 -15.68
CA LEU A 107 -27.53 18.44 -17.07
C LEU A 107 -26.93 17.07 -17.41
N ALA A 108 -26.03 16.55 -16.57
CA ALA A 108 -25.38 15.27 -16.80
C ALA A 108 -24.88 14.65 -15.49
N ARG A 109 -24.77 13.32 -15.47
CA ARG A 109 -24.06 12.57 -14.41
C ARG A 109 -23.02 11.68 -15.07
N ALA A 110 -21.87 11.53 -14.42
CA ALA A 110 -20.75 10.73 -14.90
C ALA A 110 -19.99 10.13 -13.71
N LEU A 111 -19.21 9.08 -13.94
CA LEU A 111 -18.07 8.81 -13.08
C LEU A 111 -16.92 9.72 -13.51
N TYR A 112 -16.20 10.25 -12.52
CA TYR A 112 -15.03 11.09 -12.71
C TYR A 112 -13.82 10.42 -12.07
N VAL A 113 -12.71 10.42 -12.81
CA VAL A 113 -11.40 9.91 -12.38
C VAL A 113 -10.33 10.92 -12.83
N GLU A 114 -9.43 11.31 -11.94
CA GLU A 114 -8.14 11.89 -12.35
C GLU A 114 -7.06 10.81 -12.49
N GLY A 115 -5.99 11.13 -13.20
CA GLY A 115 -4.79 10.32 -13.13
C GLY A 115 -3.59 10.96 -13.83
N LEU A 116 -2.52 10.20 -13.97
CA LEU A 116 -1.25 10.65 -14.56
C LEU A 116 -0.90 9.87 -15.83
N GLU A 117 -0.82 10.57 -16.96
CA GLU A 117 -0.28 10.00 -18.21
C GLU A 117 1.26 9.90 -18.20
N SER A 118 1.91 10.64 -17.31
CA SER A 118 3.35 10.61 -17.07
C SER A 118 3.61 10.73 -15.58
N GLY A 119 4.44 9.85 -15.03
CA GLY A 119 4.89 9.94 -13.65
C GLY A 119 6.23 10.67 -13.51
N LEU A 120 6.58 10.98 -12.27
CA LEU A 120 7.92 11.42 -11.86
C LEU A 120 8.98 10.29 -12.03
N GLY A 121 8.54 9.03 -12.18
CA GLY A 121 9.42 7.88 -12.36
C GLY A 121 10.07 7.36 -11.08
N SER A 122 9.64 7.87 -9.92
CA SER A 122 10.10 7.45 -8.59
C SER A 122 8.95 6.88 -7.76
N ASN A 123 8.99 5.57 -7.51
CA ASN A 123 7.97 4.86 -6.74
C ASN A 123 7.90 5.28 -5.25
N PRO A 124 9.02 5.57 -4.53
CA PRO A 124 8.94 6.09 -3.16
C PRO A 124 8.07 7.34 -3.00
N VAL A 125 8.03 8.20 -4.03
CA VAL A 125 7.19 9.41 -4.10
C VAL A 125 5.74 9.09 -4.45
N GLY A 126 5.48 8.05 -5.26
CA GLY A 126 4.13 7.58 -5.58
C GLY A 126 3.40 8.42 -6.63
N LEU A 127 4.14 8.98 -7.61
CA LEU A 127 3.61 9.72 -8.76
C LEU A 127 3.99 8.97 -10.05
N ASP A 128 3.19 7.98 -10.43
CA ASP A 128 3.50 7.04 -11.50
C ASP A 128 2.70 7.29 -12.78
N ARG A 129 3.27 6.90 -13.94
CA ARG A 129 2.52 6.84 -15.21
C ARG A 129 1.48 5.72 -15.11
N GLY A 130 0.25 6.00 -15.53
CA GLY A 130 -0.87 5.05 -15.44
C GLY A 130 -1.52 4.98 -14.07
N GLN A 131 -1.09 5.82 -13.11
CA GLN A 131 -1.75 5.95 -11.82
C GLN A 131 -3.10 6.65 -12.00
N LEU A 132 -4.16 6.01 -11.51
CA LEU A 132 -5.52 6.54 -11.44
C LEU A 132 -5.83 6.97 -10.00
N GLY A 133 -6.68 7.98 -9.84
CA GLY A 133 -7.38 8.29 -8.59
C GLY A 133 -8.60 7.39 -8.39
N SER A 134 -9.19 7.43 -7.20
CA SER A 134 -10.41 6.66 -6.90
C SER A 134 -11.61 7.22 -7.67
N PRO A 135 -12.44 6.39 -8.33
CA PRO A 135 -13.59 6.84 -9.07
C PRO A 135 -14.68 7.43 -8.18
N VAL A 136 -15.30 8.52 -8.64
CA VAL A 136 -16.37 9.20 -7.90
C VAL A 136 -17.50 9.59 -8.84
N LEU A 137 -18.75 9.46 -8.40
CA LEU A 137 -19.86 10.03 -9.15
C LEU A 137 -19.80 11.57 -9.06
N VAL A 138 -20.04 12.23 -10.19
CA VAL A 138 -20.20 13.67 -10.27
C VAL A 138 -21.46 14.05 -11.06
N GLU A 139 -22.02 15.20 -10.72
CA GLU A 139 -23.24 15.75 -11.30
C GLU A 139 -23.00 17.18 -11.80
N PHE A 140 -23.31 17.42 -13.07
CA PHE A 140 -23.42 18.75 -13.63
C PHE A 140 -24.85 19.27 -13.41
N SER A 141 -25.00 20.36 -12.67
CA SER A 141 -26.30 21.00 -12.39
C SER A 141 -26.32 22.46 -12.88
N ARG A 142 -27.49 22.95 -13.27
CA ARG A 142 -27.71 24.35 -13.68
C ARG A 142 -28.20 25.18 -12.49
N LEU A 143 -27.42 26.19 -12.13
CA LEU A 143 -27.76 27.18 -11.10
C LEU A 143 -27.82 28.57 -11.74
N GLY A 144 -29.02 28.99 -12.15
CA GLY A 144 -29.24 30.25 -12.86
C GLY A 144 -28.53 30.28 -14.22
N ASN A 145 -27.58 31.21 -14.39
CA ASN A 145 -26.75 31.34 -15.60
C ASN A 145 -25.41 30.58 -15.51
N ARG A 146 -25.27 29.65 -14.55
CA ARG A 146 -24.06 28.86 -14.34
C ARG A 146 -24.35 27.37 -14.42
N VAL A 147 -23.31 26.63 -14.79
CA VAL A 147 -23.20 25.21 -14.51
C VAL A 147 -22.29 25.02 -13.30
N VAL A 148 -22.69 24.13 -12.40
CA VAL A 148 -21.93 23.69 -11.24
C VAL A 148 -21.64 22.20 -11.41
N LEU A 149 -20.43 21.77 -11.06
CA LEU A 149 -20.05 20.35 -11.03
C LEU A 149 -19.86 19.94 -9.57
N GLU A 150 -20.72 19.05 -9.10
CA GLU A 150 -20.78 18.61 -7.71
C GLU A 150 -20.45 17.12 -7.57
N ARG A 151 -19.84 16.76 -6.44
CA ARG A 151 -19.69 15.38 -5.98
C ARG A 151 -20.70 15.13 -4.85
N PRO A 152 -21.76 14.33 -5.06
CA PRO A 152 -22.63 13.88 -3.97
C PRO A 152 -21.91 12.86 -3.07
N ASN A 153 -22.43 12.67 -1.86
CA ASN A 153 -21.78 11.86 -0.83
C ASN A 153 -22.38 10.44 -0.71
N LEU A 154 -22.04 9.58 -1.67
CA LEU A 154 -22.56 8.20 -1.76
C LEU A 154 -22.14 7.23 -0.63
N ARG A 155 -21.51 7.73 0.45
CA ARG A 155 -21.24 6.97 1.68
C ARG A 155 -22.44 6.88 2.61
N TYR A 156 -23.44 7.74 2.40
CA TYR A 156 -24.69 7.77 3.14
C TYR A 156 -25.84 7.76 2.11
N ARG A 157 -26.82 6.88 2.30
CA ARG A 157 -27.93 6.66 1.36
C ARG A 157 -29.22 6.36 2.10
N ALA A 158 -30.32 6.29 1.36
CA ALA A 158 -31.57 5.68 1.78
C ALA A 158 -32.11 4.91 0.56
N ASP A 159 -31.58 3.71 0.35
CA ASP A 159 -31.84 2.93 -0.85
C ASP A 159 -33.23 2.26 -0.73
N GLY A 160 -34.09 2.44 -1.74
CA GLY A 160 -35.47 1.93 -1.72
C GLY A 160 -36.49 2.72 -0.87
N ALA A 161 -36.05 3.75 -0.15
CA ALA A 161 -36.88 4.66 0.65
C ALA A 161 -37.91 5.48 -0.17
N ASP A 162 -38.68 6.33 0.50
CA ASP A 162 -39.45 7.40 -0.16
C ASP A 162 -38.59 8.64 -0.48
N ALA A 163 -39.21 9.65 -1.11
CA ALA A 163 -38.52 10.86 -1.56
C ALA A 163 -38.19 11.85 -0.42
N ASP A 164 -38.92 11.80 0.70
CA ASP A 164 -38.69 12.70 1.84
C ASP A 164 -37.58 12.13 2.75
N GLU A 165 -37.50 10.81 2.89
CA GLU A 165 -36.41 10.13 3.58
C GLU A 165 -35.08 10.25 2.80
N ARG A 166 -35.08 10.06 1.47
CA ARG A 166 -33.91 10.37 0.63
C ARG A 166 -33.45 11.82 0.80
N ARG A 167 -34.39 12.77 0.77
CA ARG A 167 -34.12 14.20 0.99
C ARG A 167 -33.49 14.46 2.36
N ALA A 168 -33.96 13.79 3.41
CA ALA A 168 -33.40 13.93 4.75
C ALA A 168 -31.92 13.49 4.82
N VAL A 169 -31.52 12.44 4.09
CA VAL A 169 -30.11 12.04 3.95
C VAL A 169 -29.31 13.08 3.15
N ASP A 170 -29.81 13.51 1.99
CA ASP A 170 -29.16 14.53 1.14
C ASP A 170 -28.95 15.87 1.88
N GLU A 171 -29.91 16.28 2.72
CA GLU A 171 -29.82 17.49 3.54
C GLU A 171 -28.93 17.31 4.79
N SER A 172 -28.72 16.08 5.25
CA SER A 172 -27.89 15.76 6.43
C SER A 172 -26.39 15.63 6.12
N PHE A 173 -26.01 15.28 4.89
CA PHE A 173 -24.62 15.00 4.53
C PHE A 173 -24.12 15.88 3.39
N ALA A 174 -23.12 16.72 3.68
CA ALA A 174 -22.59 17.67 2.73
C ALA A 174 -22.05 17.02 1.44
N SER A 175 -22.46 17.57 0.29
CA SER A 175 -21.83 17.37 -1.02
C SER A 175 -20.55 18.21 -1.15
N SER A 176 -19.89 18.16 -2.30
CA SER A 176 -18.72 19.00 -2.59
C SER A 176 -18.79 19.61 -4.00
N VAL A 177 -18.92 20.93 -4.08
CA VAL A 177 -18.77 21.67 -5.34
C VAL A 177 -17.31 21.59 -5.78
N LEU A 178 -17.06 20.91 -6.90
CA LEU A 178 -15.72 20.72 -7.47
C LEU A 178 -15.32 21.87 -8.40
N TRP A 179 -16.29 22.50 -9.06
CA TRP A 179 -16.09 23.57 -10.06
C TRP A 179 -17.41 24.23 -10.46
N ALA A 180 -17.34 25.45 -11.00
CA ALA A 180 -18.48 26.11 -11.64
C ALA A 180 -18.03 27.12 -12.71
N ALA A 181 -18.83 27.32 -13.75
CA ALA A 181 -18.63 28.38 -14.74
C ALA A 181 -19.96 28.94 -15.28
N ALA A 182 -19.88 30.11 -15.91
CA ALA A 182 -21.02 30.68 -16.63
C ALA A 182 -21.32 29.88 -17.91
N ILE A 183 -22.60 29.79 -18.27
CA ILE A 183 -23.06 29.30 -19.57
C ILE A 183 -22.58 30.30 -20.64
N ALA A 184 -21.88 29.81 -21.66
CA ALA A 184 -21.24 30.66 -22.68
C ALA A 184 -21.97 30.66 -24.04
N ALA A 185 -22.81 29.66 -24.26
CA ALA A 185 -23.77 29.52 -25.35
C ALA A 185 -24.85 28.52 -24.90
N GLU A 186 -26.06 28.67 -25.44
CA GLU A 186 -27.21 27.81 -25.16
C GLU A 186 -28.01 27.63 -26.45
N ASP A 187 -28.34 26.38 -26.79
CA ASP A 187 -29.18 26.05 -27.95
C ASP A 187 -30.67 26.02 -27.55
N PRO A 188 -31.61 26.13 -28.52
CA PRO A 188 -33.05 26.17 -28.21
C PRO A 188 -33.64 24.93 -27.53
N ASP A 189 -32.91 23.80 -27.55
CA ASP A 189 -33.25 22.57 -26.82
C ASP A 189 -32.89 22.64 -25.33
N GLY A 190 -32.13 23.65 -24.90
CA GLY A 190 -31.62 23.82 -23.55
C GLY A 190 -30.23 23.21 -23.31
N ALA A 191 -29.58 22.66 -24.34
CA ALA A 191 -28.18 22.24 -24.26
C ALA A 191 -27.27 23.46 -24.04
N VAL A 192 -26.20 23.30 -23.25
CA VAL A 192 -25.33 24.41 -22.84
C VAL A 192 -23.87 24.14 -23.16
N LEU A 193 -23.13 25.18 -23.54
CA LEU A 193 -21.69 25.15 -23.72
C LEU A 193 -20.98 25.88 -22.59
N VAL A 194 -19.97 25.25 -21.99
CA VAL A 194 -19.16 25.83 -20.91
C VAL A 194 -17.66 25.71 -21.18
N ASN A 195 -16.88 26.69 -20.73
CA ASN A 195 -15.41 26.64 -20.80
C ASN A 195 -14.86 25.80 -19.65
N PHE A 196 -14.52 24.53 -19.90
CA PHE A 196 -14.13 23.57 -18.88
C PHE A 196 -12.63 23.63 -18.53
N THR A 197 -11.85 24.47 -19.22
CA THR A 197 -10.38 24.59 -19.07
C THR A 197 -9.90 24.69 -17.62
N SER A 198 -10.54 25.52 -16.79
CA SER A 198 -10.10 25.73 -15.40
C SER A 198 -10.32 24.52 -14.50
N PHE A 199 -11.17 23.56 -14.89
CA PHE A 199 -11.27 22.27 -14.22
C PHE A 199 -10.10 21.34 -14.55
N VAL A 200 -9.68 21.32 -15.82
CA VAL A 200 -8.61 20.42 -16.31
C VAL A 200 -7.22 20.92 -15.89
N LEU A 201 -7.05 22.23 -15.65
CA LEU A 201 -5.77 22.82 -15.22
C LEU A 201 -5.54 22.78 -13.69
N ARG A 202 -6.34 22.06 -12.90
CA ARG A 202 -6.21 21.97 -11.44
C ARG A 202 -5.34 20.79 -11.02
N ASP A 203 -4.63 20.91 -9.89
CA ASP A 203 -3.94 19.78 -9.27
C ASP A 203 -4.93 18.84 -8.54
N ALA A 204 -5.78 18.14 -9.30
CA ALA A 204 -6.76 17.20 -8.74
C ALA A 204 -6.09 15.97 -8.10
N HIS A 205 -5.02 15.47 -8.73
CA HIS A 205 -4.25 14.32 -8.25
C HIS A 205 -3.43 14.64 -6.99
N GLY A 206 -3.31 15.92 -6.63
CA GLY A 206 -2.62 16.39 -5.42
C GLY A 206 -1.10 16.22 -5.49
N VAL A 207 -0.49 16.36 -6.67
CA VAL A 207 0.94 16.27 -6.93
C VAL A 207 1.75 17.11 -5.95
N ALA A 208 1.34 18.37 -5.72
CA ALA A 208 2.00 19.27 -4.79
C ALA A 208 2.03 18.72 -3.35
N ARG A 209 0.87 18.23 -2.88
CA ARG A 209 0.72 17.60 -1.55
C ARG A 209 1.55 16.32 -1.44
N THR A 210 1.57 15.49 -2.49
CA THR A 210 2.32 14.24 -2.52
C THR A 210 3.83 14.48 -2.48
N LEU A 211 4.34 15.49 -3.20
CA LEU A 211 5.76 15.90 -3.12
C LEU A 211 6.14 16.36 -1.70
N VAL A 212 5.31 17.19 -1.06
CA VAL A 212 5.53 17.63 0.33
C VAL A 212 5.50 16.44 1.30
N GLY A 213 4.47 15.60 1.23
CA GLY A 213 4.32 14.42 2.11
C GLY A 213 5.40 13.37 1.94
N ALA A 214 6.00 13.26 0.74
CA ALA A 214 7.15 12.40 0.47
C ALA A 214 8.51 13.06 0.82
N GLY A 215 8.52 14.23 1.47
CA GLY A 215 9.75 14.95 1.85
C GLY A 215 10.57 15.43 0.63
N GLN A 216 9.91 15.70 -0.50
CA GLN A 216 10.57 16.06 -1.76
C GLN A 216 10.66 17.57 -2.02
N GLY A 217 10.40 18.42 -1.01
CA GLY A 217 10.42 19.88 -1.13
C GLY A 217 9.02 20.48 -1.13
N SER A 218 8.94 21.81 -1.10
CA SER A 218 7.66 22.54 -1.08
C SER A 218 7.29 23.03 -2.49
N PHE A 219 6.35 22.35 -3.13
CA PHE A 219 5.93 22.61 -4.52
C PHE A 219 4.53 23.21 -4.60
N HIS A 220 4.32 24.09 -5.58
CA HIS A 220 3.04 24.73 -5.89
C HIS A 220 2.81 24.74 -7.41
N LEU A 221 1.55 24.69 -7.84
CA LEU A 221 1.19 24.72 -9.26
C LEU A 221 1.47 26.10 -9.89
N ASP A 222 2.31 26.14 -10.92
CA ASP A 222 2.55 27.32 -11.75
C ASP A 222 1.51 27.37 -12.89
N ALA A 223 0.44 28.13 -12.67
CA ALA A 223 -0.64 28.30 -13.64
C ALA A 223 -0.20 28.97 -14.95
N LYS A 224 0.94 29.66 -15.01
CA LYS A 224 1.46 30.28 -16.25
C LYS A 224 2.27 29.30 -17.10
N ARG A 225 2.78 28.23 -16.50
CA ARG A 225 3.48 27.12 -17.16
C ARG A 225 2.64 25.82 -17.23
N SER A 226 1.34 25.92 -16.94
CA SER A 226 0.38 24.81 -17.02
C SER A 226 -0.64 25.08 -18.11
N PHE A 227 -0.90 24.10 -18.98
CA PHE A 227 -1.72 24.29 -20.18
C PHE A 227 -2.34 22.97 -20.67
N LEU A 228 -3.39 23.09 -21.49
CA LEU A 228 -4.10 21.95 -22.06
C LEU A 228 -3.23 21.21 -23.09
N GLU A 229 -3.23 19.89 -23.02
CA GLU A 229 -2.69 19.03 -24.07
C GLU A 229 -3.82 18.71 -25.05
N SER A 230 -4.18 19.69 -25.89
CA SER A 230 -5.35 19.62 -26.79
C SER A 230 -5.33 18.43 -27.77
N ALA A 231 -4.18 17.82 -28.00
CA ALA A 231 -4.01 16.60 -28.80
C ALA A 231 -4.35 15.30 -28.04
N GLY A 232 -4.20 15.28 -26.71
CA GLY A 232 -4.62 14.17 -25.83
C GLY A 232 -6.10 14.27 -25.40
N CYS A 233 -6.76 15.38 -25.70
CA CYS A 233 -8.20 15.52 -25.49
C CYS A 233 -8.96 14.68 -26.51
N HIS A 234 -9.67 13.65 -26.03
CA HIS A 234 -10.40 12.66 -26.82
C HIS A 234 -11.85 12.53 -26.34
N ALA A 235 -12.75 12.24 -27.28
CA ALA A 235 -14.12 11.83 -26.99
C ALA A 235 -14.33 10.44 -27.58
N PHE A 236 -14.57 9.46 -26.71
CA PHE A 236 -14.91 8.08 -27.03
C PHE A 236 -16.42 7.88 -26.82
N PRO A 237 -17.02 6.76 -27.27
CA PRO A 237 -18.47 6.54 -27.12
C PRO A 237 -18.96 6.64 -25.67
N ASP A 238 -18.17 6.17 -24.70
CA ASP A 238 -18.59 6.04 -23.30
C ASP A 238 -17.71 6.80 -22.31
N ASN A 239 -16.69 7.50 -22.77
CA ASN A 239 -15.90 8.42 -21.94
C ASN A 239 -15.32 9.59 -22.73
N VAL A 240 -15.05 10.70 -22.05
CA VAL A 240 -14.20 11.78 -22.55
C VAL A 240 -12.93 11.89 -21.70
N GLU A 241 -11.79 12.00 -22.37
CA GLU A 241 -10.46 12.13 -21.75
C GLU A 241 -9.92 13.53 -22.00
N LEU A 242 -9.49 14.19 -20.93
CA LEU A 242 -9.08 15.60 -20.94
C LEU A 242 -7.67 15.74 -20.37
N SER A 243 -6.69 15.96 -21.24
CA SER A 243 -5.26 16.00 -20.87
C SER A 243 -4.77 17.42 -20.61
N ALA A 244 -3.92 17.58 -19.59
CA ALA A 244 -3.19 18.83 -19.31
C ALA A 244 -1.75 18.56 -18.87
N ARG A 245 -0.83 19.43 -19.28
CA ARG A 245 0.51 19.51 -18.70
C ARG A 245 0.48 20.49 -17.54
N LEU A 246 0.65 19.98 -16.33
CA LEU A 246 0.73 20.75 -15.09
C LEU A 246 2.19 20.92 -14.71
N THR A 247 2.62 22.14 -14.44
CA THR A 247 4.00 22.47 -14.01
C THR A 247 3.98 22.94 -12.57
N PHE A 248 4.81 22.33 -11.75
CA PHE A 248 4.95 22.62 -10.32
C PHE A 248 6.33 23.21 -10.07
N THR A 249 6.38 24.25 -9.23
CA THR A 249 7.61 24.94 -8.87
C THR A 249 7.80 24.92 -7.37
N GLY A 250 9.02 24.69 -6.92
CA GLY A 250 9.29 24.55 -5.51
C GLY A 250 10.73 24.79 -5.12
N GLU A 251 10.96 24.76 -3.81
CA GLU A 251 12.27 24.92 -3.18
C GLU A 251 12.63 23.68 -2.35
N ASN A 252 13.93 23.53 -2.11
CA ASN A 252 14.51 22.42 -1.35
C ASN A 252 14.09 21.03 -1.87
N PRO A 253 14.27 20.74 -3.18
CA PRO A 253 13.84 19.47 -3.74
C PRO A 253 14.49 18.28 -3.04
N GLY A 254 13.78 17.16 -2.95
CA GLY A 254 14.31 15.94 -2.34
C GLY A 254 15.25 15.16 -3.26
N ARG A 255 15.79 14.04 -2.74
CA ARG A 255 16.72 13.20 -3.51
C ARG A 255 16.09 12.63 -4.78
N HIS A 256 14.82 12.24 -4.74
CA HIS A 256 14.15 11.59 -5.86
C HIS A 256 13.80 12.56 -6.98
N VAL A 257 13.32 13.77 -6.63
CA VAL A 257 13.09 14.84 -7.60
C VAL A 257 14.42 15.23 -8.26
N ARG A 258 15.51 15.37 -7.50
CA ARG A 258 16.86 15.60 -8.05
C ARG A 258 17.34 14.50 -8.99
N SER A 259 16.97 13.24 -8.77
CA SER A 259 17.41 12.11 -9.60
C SER A 259 16.53 11.82 -10.81
N THR A 260 15.37 12.46 -10.93
CA THR A 260 14.38 12.17 -12.00
C THR A 260 13.89 13.38 -12.78
N SER A 261 14.01 14.61 -12.25
CA SER A 261 13.67 15.84 -12.97
C SER A 261 14.92 16.48 -13.60
N PRO A 262 14.86 16.95 -14.87
CA PRO A 262 15.94 17.72 -15.50
C PRO A 262 16.25 19.05 -14.78
N ASP A 263 15.22 19.72 -14.25
CA ASP A 263 15.36 20.83 -13.28
C ASP A 263 14.72 20.38 -11.97
N PRO A 264 15.47 20.19 -10.88
CA PRO A 264 14.91 19.78 -9.61
C PRO A 264 13.91 20.77 -9.00
N ASN A 265 13.91 22.05 -9.39
CA ASN A 265 12.98 23.06 -8.85
C ASN A 265 11.72 23.23 -9.72
N THR A 266 11.67 22.63 -10.91
CA THR A 266 10.54 22.69 -11.84
C THR A 266 10.15 21.27 -12.29
N VAL A 267 9.02 20.76 -11.83
CA VAL A 267 8.50 19.43 -12.18
C VAL A 267 7.25 19.57 -13.03
N SER A 268 7.27 19.07 -14.28
CA SER A 268 6.10 19.07 -15.17
C SER A 268 5.59 17.65 -15.40
N LEU A 269 4.30 17.41 -15.15
CA LEU A 269 3.62 16.13 -15.37
C LEU A 269 2.39 16.33 -16.28
N ARG A 270 2.08 15.33 -17.11
CA ARG A 270 0.78 15.23 -17.78
C ARG A 270 -0.22 14.55 -16.86
N ALA A 271 -1.21 15.31 -16.42
CA ALA A 271 -2.41 14.81 -15.76
C ALA A 271 -3.52 14.61 -16.80
N HIS A 272 -4.46 13.71 -16.51
CA HIS A 272 -5.69 13.55 -17.28
C HIS A 272 -6.90 13.51 -16.35
N HIS A 273 -8.05 13.85 -16.92
CA HIS A 273 -9.36 13.75 -16.31
C HIS A 273 -10.28 12.96 -17.22
N SER A 274 -10.82 11.86 -16.71
CA SER A 274 -11.84 11.06 -17.38
C SER A 274 -13.22 11.44 -16.86
N LEU A 275 -14.18 11.63 -17.77
CA LEU A 275 -15.61 11.61 -17.45
C LEU A 275 -16.23 10.43 -18.20
N VAL A 276 -16.72 9.44 -17.46
CA VAL A 276 -17.23 8.17 -17.97
C VAL A 276 -18.75 8.13 -17.81
N ARG A 277 -19.44 7.59 -18.82
CA ARG A 277 -20.87 7.29 -18.80
C ARG A 277 -21.19 6.40 -17.59
N LEU A 278 -22.25 6.74 -16.86
CA LEU A 278 -22.78 5.83 -15.83
C LEU A 278 -23.35 4.56 -16.50
N PRO A 279 -23.11 3.36 -15.93
CA PRO A 279 -23.84 2.15 -16.32
C PRO A 279 -25.35 2.33 -16.20
N ASP A 280 -26.08 1.48 -16.94
CA ASP A 280 -27.52 1.30 -16.77
C ASP A 280 -27.88 0.76 -15.37
N VAL A 281 -29.19 0.56 -15.14
CA VAL A 281 -29.73 0.11 -13.85
C VAL A 281 -30.00 -1.39 -13.80
N ASP A 282 -29.61 -2.15 -14.83
CA ASP A 282 -29.93 -3.58 -14.96
C ASP A 282 -28.87 -4.49 -14.31
N TYR A 283 -27.79 -3.91 -13.77
CA TYR A 283 -26.80 -4.64 -12.98
C TYR A 283 -27.37 -5.06 -11.61
N VAL A 284 -27.22 -6.34 -11.26
CA VAL A 284 -27.58 -6.88 -9.95
C VAL A 284 -26.35 -6.89 -9.03
N PRO A 285 -26.31 -6.05 -7.97
CA PRO A 285 -25.24 -6.06 -6.97
C PRO A 285 -25.22 -7.38 -6.19
N ARG A 286 -24.03 -7.82 -5.78
CA ARG A 286 -23.84 -8.97 -4.87
C ARG A 286 -23.38 -8.45 -3.51
N GLY A 287 -23.94 -8.96 -2.42
CA GLY A 287 -23.47 -8.63 -1.06
C GLY A 287 -22.02 -9.06 -0.84
N ALA A 288 -21.24 -8.27 -0.10
CA ALA A 288 -19.86 -8.61 0.23
C ALA A 288 -19.78 -9.50 1.49
N ASP A 289 -18.99 -10.59 1.43
CA ASP A 289 -18.69 -11.45 2.58
C ASP A 289 -17.20 -11.30 2.98
N PRO A 290 -16.88 -11.02 4.27
CA PRO A 290 -15.49 -10.85 4.72
C PRO A 290 -14.63 -12.12 4.60
N ARG A 291 -15.22 -13.28 4.39
CA ARG A 291 -14.54 -14.57 4.19
C ARG A 291 -14.20 -14.85 2.73
N ALA A 292 -14.79 -14.12 1.78
CA ALA A 292 -14.69 -14.40 0.35
C ALA A 292 -13.48 -13.78 -0.36
N GLY A 293 -12.88 -12.75 0.22
CA GLY A 293 -11.70 -12.08 -0.36
C GLY A 293 -11.96 -11.21 -1.60
N GLY A 294 -13.19 -10.76 -1.81
CA GLY A 294 -13.51 -9.71 -2.77
C GLY A 294 -13.29 -8.29 -2.21
N PHE A 295 -12.96 -7.33 -3.07
CA PHE A 295 -13.10 -5.90 -2.76
C PHE A 295 -14.58 -5.54 -2.59
N ALA A 296 -14.85 -4.51 -1.78
CA ALA A 296 -16.23 -4.11 -1.47
C ALA A 296 -16.43 -2.59 -1.36
N VAL A 297 -17.47 -2.08 -2.00
CA VAL A 297 -17.97 -0.72 -1.76
C VAL A 297 -18.81 -0.72 -0.48
N ARG A 298 -18.58 0.24 0.41
CA ARG A 298 -19.23 0.32 1.73
C ARG A 298 -19.98 1.64 1.91
N TYR A 299 -21.20 1.59 2.44
CA TYR A 299 -22.02 2.76 2.73
C TYR A 299 -22.90 2.51 3.96
N ALA A 300 -23.44 3.58 4.53
CA ALA A 300 -24.52 3.52 5.51
C ALA A 300 -25.86 3.80 4.81
N ASP A 301 -26.81 2.91 5.00
CA ASP A 301 -28.15 2.94 4.41
C ASP A 301 -29.17 3.28 5.50
N TYR A 302 -29.62 4.54 5.52
CA TYR A 302 -30.57 5.06 6.49
C TYR A 302 -32.00 4.54 6.28
N ALA A 303 -32.29 3.89 5.14
CA ALA A 303 -33.56 3.19 4.90
C ALA A 303 -33.63 1.83 5.62
N ALA A 304 -32.52 1.35 6.19
CA ALA A 304 -32.48 0.07 6.90
C ALA A 304 -33.38 0.08 8.15
N GLY A 305 -34.11 -1.01 8.37
CA GLY A 305 -34.92 -1.22 9.57
C GLY A 305 -34.08 -1.17 10.86
N LEU A 306 -34.72 -0.87 12.00
CA LEU A 306 -34.03 -0.76 13.30
C LEU A 306 -33.44 -2.11 13.79
N GLU A 307 -33.95 -3.21 13.23
CA GLU A 307 -33.49 -4.58 13.40
C GLU A 307 -32.31 -4.96 12.49
N GLU A 308 -31.96 -4.11 11.52
CA GLU A 308 -30.94 -4.39 10.50
C GLU A 308 -29.66 -3.56 10.68
N PRO A 309 -28.50 -4.05 10.20
CA PRO A 309 -27.28 -3.26 10.17
C PRO A 309 -27.37 -2.11 9.15
N ILE A 310 -27.26 -0.86 9.63
CA ILE A 310 -27.18 0.34 8.79
C ILE A 310 -26.01 0.28 7.79
N HIS A 311 -24.91 -0.41 8.13
CA HIS A 311 -23.74 -0.51 7.25
C HIS A 311 -23.89 -1.66 6.26
N ARG A 312 -23.99 -1.32 4.97
CA ARG A 312 -24.02 -2.26 3.85
C ARG A 312 -22.64 -2.38 3.20
N SER A 313 -22.40 -3.48 2.50
CA SER A 313 -21.19 -3.68 1.69
C SER A 313 -21.52 -4.52 0.46
N LEU A 314 -21.13 -4.03 -0.72
CA LEU A 314 -21.39 -4.64 -2.03
C LEU A 314 -20.07 -5.10 -2.65
N ALA A 315 -20.02 -6.33 -3.14
CA ALA A 315 -18.85 -6.90 -3.80
C ALA A 315 -18.56 -6.18 -5.13
N VAL A 316 -17.29 -5.90 -5.40
CA VAL A 316 -16.83 -5.25 -6.64
C VAL A 316 -16.55 -6.32 -7.69
N ARG A 317 -17.25 -6.31 -8.83
CA ARG A 317 -17.08 -7.32 -9.91
C ARG A 317 -17.55 -6.80 -11.27
N HIS A 318 -17.00 -7.33 -12.36
CA HIS A 318 -17.51 -7.08 -13.73
C HIS A 318 -18.95 -7.57 -13.88
N ARG A 319 -19.72 -6.98 -14.80
CA ARG A 319 -20.97 -7.56 -15.28
C ARG A 319 -20.65 -8.82 -16.08
N LEU A 320 -21.26 -9.95 -15.73
CA LEU A 320 -21.16 -11.20 -16.48
C LEU A 320 -22.52 -11.89 -16.50
N VAL A 321 -23.09 -12.04 -17.70
CA VAL A 321 -24.42 -12.61 -17.92
C VAL A 321 -24.27 -13.84 -18.80
N ALA A 322 -24.77 -14.99 -18.35
CA ALA A 322 -24.79 -16.22 -19.14
C ALA A 322 -25.77 -16.11 -20.32
N ALA A 323 -25.38 -16.52 -21.51
CA ALA A 323 -26.25 -16.53 -22.70
C ALA A 323 -27.42 -17.52 -22.53
N ASN A 324 -27.17 -18.65 -21.87
CA ASN A 324 -28.19 -19.63 -21.47
C ASN A 324 -28.20 -19.77 -19.94
N PRO A 325 -29.02 -18.99 -19.20
CA PRO A 325 -29.03 -19.03 -17.74
C PRO A 325 -29.41 -20.37 -17.10
N GLY A 326 -30.12 -21.25 -17.83
CA GLY A 326 -30.49 -22.59 -17.38
C GLY A 326 -29.39 -23.65 -17.52
N ASP A 327 -28.33 -23.37 -18.29
CA ASP A 327 -27.22 -24.32 -18.45
C ASP A 327 -26.22 -24.19 -17.29
N ALA A 328 -25.77 -25.33 -16.76
CA ALA A 328 -24.77 -25.39 -15.68
C ALA A 328 -23.42 -24.78 -16.08
N SER A 329 -23.10 -24.79 -17.38
CA SER A 329 -22.00 -24.06 -18.00
C SER A 329 -22.54 -23.34 -19.24
N SER A 330 -22.17 -22.07 -19.43
CA SER A 330 -22.66 -21.27 -20.57
C SER A 330 -21.66 -20.22 -20.97
N ALA A 331 -21.52 -19.95 -22.27
CA ALA A 331 -20.81 -18.77 -22.75
C ALA A 331 -21.53 -17.49 -22.29
N PRO A 332 -20.83 -16.38 -21.99
CA PRO A 332 -21.49 -15.14 -21.63
C PRO A 332 -22.04 -14.42 -22.86
N VAL A 333 -22.97 -13.48 -22.61
CA VAL A 333 -23.44 -12.53 -23.63
C VAL A 333 -22.28 -11.62 -24.09
N GLU A 334 -21.46 -11.16 -23.14
CA GLU A 334 -20.24 -10.39 -23.40
C GLU A 334 -19.08 -10.99 -22.57
N PRO A 335 -17.95 -11.38 -23.19
CA PRO A 335 -16.78 -11.88 -22.47
C PRO A 335 -15.91 -10.74 -21.92
N ILE A 336 -15.27 -10.99 -20.78
CA ILE A 336 -14.32 -10.07 -20.16
C ILE A 336 -12.98 -10.19 -20.91
N VAL A 337 -12.65 -9.20 -21.74
CA VAL A 337 -11.39 -9.19 -22.51
C VAL A 337 -10.40 -8.18 -21.94
N TYR A 338 -9.17 -8.63 -21.68
CA TYR A 338 -8.02 -7.81 -21.29
C TYR A 338 -7.00 -7.65 -22.42
N TYR A 339 -6.42 -6.48 -22.54
CA TYR A 339 -5.57 -6.09 -23.65
C TYR A 339 -4.16 -5.70 -23.18
N VAL A 340 -3.17 -6.51 -23.55
CA VAL A 340 -1.75 -6.22 -23.31
C VAL A 340 -1.26 -5.09 -24.23
N ASP A 341 -0.60 -4.11 -23.63
CA ASP A 341 0.03 -2.98 -24.32
C ASP A 341 1.10 -3.47 -25.32
N ARG A 342 1.00 -3.01 -26.58
CA ARG A 342 1.95 -3.32 -27.64
C ARG A 342 3.37 -2.80 -27.36
N GLY A 343 3.52 -1.85 -26.43
CA GLY A 343 4.81 -1.36 -25.93
C GLY A 343 5.60 -2.38 -25.11
N ALA A 344 5.00 -3.48 -24.65
CA ALA A 344 5.73 -4.57 -24.03
C ALA A 344 6.65 -5.27 -25.06
N PRO A 345 7.96 -5.41 -24.79
CA PRO A 345 8.89 -6.12 -25.66
C PRO A 345 8.75 -7.65 -25.51
N GLU A 346 9.19 -8.44 -26.50
CA GLU A 346 9.44 -9.86 -26.26
C GLU A 346 10.73 -10.06 -25.45
N PRO A 347 10.85 -11.15 -24.66
CA PRO A 347 9.85 -12.20 -24.42
C PRO A 347 8.79 -11.85 -23.35
N VAL A 348 8.88 -10.66 -22.74
CA VAL A 348 7.99 -10.21 -21.66
C VAL A 348 6.53 -10.20 -22.10
N ARG A 349 6.23 -9.69 -23.29
CA ARG A 349 4.87 -9.60 -23.83
C ARG A 349 4.17 -10.96 -23.92
N SER A 350 4.87 -11.99 -24.39
CA SER A 350 4.36 -13.37 -24.38
C SER A 350 4.04 -13.86 -22.97
N ALA A 351 4.93 -13.61 -22.00
CA ALA A 351 4.69 -13.95 -20.59
C ALA A 351 3.50 -13.19 -19.97
N LEU A 352 3.23 -11.95 -20.38
CA LEU A 352 2.06 -11.17 -19.94
C LEU A 352 0.74 -11.76 -20.47
N LEU A 353 0.69 -12.11 -21.77
CA LEU A 353 -0.47 -12.74 -22.38
C LEU A 353 -0.78 -14.08 -21.71
N GLU A 354 0.23 -14.92 -21.52
CA GLU A 354 0.10 -16.25 -20.93
C GLU A 354 -0.35 -16.19 -19.46
N GLY A 355 0.34 -15.43 -18.62
CA GLY A 355 0.05 -15.36 -17.18
C GLY A 355 -1.32 -14.75 -16.86
N ALA A 356 -1.68 -13.64 -17.52
CA ALA A 356 -3.02 -13.08 -17.37
C ALA A 356 -4.10 -14.04 -17.89
N GLY A 357 -3.81 -14.83 -18.93
CA GLY A 357 -4.72 -15.80 -19.54
C GLY A 357 -5.14 -16.95 -18.62
N TRP A 358 -4.40 -17.23 -17.55
CA TRP A 358 -4.71 -18.30 -16.58
C TRP A 358 -6.12 -18.16 -15.97
N TRP A 359 -6.65 -16.94 -15.82
CA TRP A 359 -8.01 -16.72 -15.29
C TRP A 359 -9.13 -17.40 -16.09
N ALA A 360 -8.93 -17.72 -17.37
CA ALA A 360 -9.91 -18.44 -18.18
C ALA A 360 -10.28 -19.82 -17.58
N GLU A 361 -9.33 -20.47 -16.89
CA GLU A 361 -9.58 -21.71 -16.14
C GLU A 361 -10.61 -21.48 -15.01
N ALA A 362 -10.44 -20.42 -14.22
CA ALA A 362 -11.29 -20.11 -13.08
C ALA A 362 -12.72 -19.72 -13.50
N PHE A 363 -12.88 -18.95 -14.60
CA PHE A 363 -14.20 -18.65 -15.15
C PHE A 363 -14.89 -19.91 -15.70
N THR A 364 -14.16 -20.78 -16.40
CA THR A 364 -14.70 -22.07 -16.87
C THR A 364 -15.17 -22.93 -15.68
N ALA A 365 -14.36 -23.02 -14.62
CA ALA A 365 -14.72 -23.72 -13.38
C ALA A 365 -15.92 -23.10 -12.62
N ALA A 366 -16.21 -21.82 -12.83
CA ALA A 366 -17.38 -21.13 -12.28
C ALA A 366 -18.65 -21.28 -13.14
N GLY A 367 -18.62 -22.08 -14.22
CA GLY A 367 -19.75 -22.32 -15.12
C GLY A 367 -19.90 -21.28 -16.24
N PHE A 368 -18.78 -20.67 -16.66
CA PHE A 368 -18.70 -19.67 -17.71
C PHE A 368 -17.62 -20.02 -18.76
N GLU A 369 -18.02 -20.68 -19.84
CA GLU A 369 -17.14 -21.03 -20.96
C GLU A 369 -16.71 -19.79 -21.74
N ASP A 370 -15.42 -19.73 -22.12
CA ASP A 370 -14.86 -18.67 -22.99
C ASP A 370 -15.14 -17.22 -22.51
N ALA A 371 -15.37 -17.06 -21.20
CA ALA A 371 -15.81 -15.81 -20.61
C ALA A 371 -14.70 -14.82 -20.27
N PHE A 372 -13.45 -15.28 -20.31
CA PHE A 372 -12.28 -14.45 -20.02
C PHE A 372 -11.19 -14.68 -21.07
N ARG A 373 -10.69 -13.60 -21.67
CA ARG A 373 -9.68 -13.64 -22.73
C ARG A 373 -8.61 -12.58 -22.54
N VAL A 374 -7.41 -12.85 -23.03
CA VAL A 374 -6.30 -11.87 -23.05
C VAL A 374 -5.72 -11.77 -24.46
N GLU A 375 -5.67 -10.54 -24.97
CA GLU A 375 -5.30 -10.23 -26.35
C GLU A 375 -4.27 -9.09 -26.40
N LEU A 376 -3.77 -8.76 -27.60
CA LEU A 376 -3.00 -7.52 -27.81
C LEU A 376 -3.93 -6.36 -28.11
N LEU A 377 -3.76 -5.23 -27.42
CA LEU A 377 -4.55 -4.01 -27.65
C LEU A 377 -4.69 -3.70 -29.16
N PRO A 378 -5.89 -3.50 -29.73
CA PRO A 378 -6.05 -3.30 -31.17
C PRO A 378 -5.21 -2.12 -31.70
N ARG A 379 -4.72 -2.21 -32.95
CA ARG A 379 -3.95 -1.12 -33.54
C ARG A 379 -4.83 0.13 -33.66
N GLY A 380 -4.41 1.23 -33.04
CA GLY A 380 -5.15 2.49 -33.03
C GLY A 380 -6.17 2.63 -31.88
N ALA A 381 -6.44 1.58 -31.10
CA ALA A 381 -7.19 1.72 -29.86
C ALA A 381 -6.37 2.50 -28.82
N HIS A 382 -7.04 3.40 -28.09
CA HIS A 382 -6.40 4.21 -27.06
C HIS A 382 -6.53 3.51 -25.68
N PRO A 383 -5.47 3.42 -24.86
CA PRO A 383 -5.54 2.69 -23.59
C PRO A 383 -6.48 3.33 -22.55
N LEU A 384 -6.81 4.62 -22.69
CA LEU A 384 -7.81 5.31 -21.86
C LEU A 384 -9.24 5.24 -22.42
N ASP A 385 -9.48 4.65 -23.60
CA ASP A 385 -10.86 4.33 -24.02
C ASP A 385 -11.41 3.29 -23.02
N VAL A 386 -12.56 3.57 -22.41
CA VAL A 386 -13.05 2.78 -21.27
C VAL A 386 -13.42 1.35 -21.66
N ARG A 387 -13.77 1.14 -22.93
CA ARG A 387 -14.25 -0.13 -23.50
C ARG A 387 -13.18 -1.22 -23.63
N TYR A 388 -11.93 -0.91 -23.27
CA TYR A 388 -10.81 -1.85 -23.27
C TYR A 388 -10.24 -1.99 -21.85
N ASN A 389 -10.31 -3.17 -21.24
CA ASN A 389 -9.51 -3.46 -20.04
C ASN A 389 -8.04 -3.57 -20.45
N VAL A 390 -7.11 -2.93 -19.76
CA VAL A 390 -5.71 -2.79 -20.24
C VAL A 390 -4.67 -3.32 -19.26
N ILE A 391 -3.64 -3.96 -19.79
CA ILE A 391 -2.40 -4.34 -19.10
C ILE A 391 -1.28 -3.47 -19.68
N GLN A 392 -1.04 -2.32 -19.03
CA GLN A 392 -0.13 -1.27 -19.46
C GLN A 392 1.32 -1.54 -19.04
N TRP A 393 2.27 -1.27 -19.94
CA TRP A 393 3.70 -1.39 -19.65
C TRP A 393 4.32 -0.03 -19.29
N VAL A 394 4.96 0.07 -18.11
CA VAL A 394 5.50 1.33 -17.60
C VAL A 394 6.97 1.24 -17.20
N HIS A 395 7.70 2.34 -17.35
CA HIS A 395 9.13 2.46 -17.00
C HIS A 395 9.30 3.35 -15.76
N ARG A 396 10.24 2.99 -14.88
CA ARG A 396 10.58 3.72 -13.64
C ARG A 396 12.10 3.70 -13.42
N SER A 397 12.64 4.70 -12.70
CA SER A 397 14.07 4.76 -12.34
C SER A 397 14.39 3.95 -11.08
N THR A 398 13.46 3.92 -10.12
CA THR A 398 13.49 3.02 -8.96
C THR A 398 12.64 1.79 -9.23
N ARG A 399 12.89 0.69 -8.51
CA ARG A 399 11.91 -0.39 -8.42
C ARG A 399 10.58 0.15 -7.90
N GLY A 400 9.47 -0.48 -8.27
CA GLY A 400 8.15 -0.02 -7.86
C GLY A 400 7.07 -1.09 -7.92
N TRP A 401 5.95 -0.81 -7.28
CA TRP A 401 4.80 -1.70 -7.29
C TRP A 401 4.22 -1.82 -8.70
N SER A 402 3.70 -3.00 -9.02
CA SER A 402 2.66 -3.09 -10.04
C SER A 402 1.32 -2.82 -9.37
N TYR A 403 0.32 -2.37 -10.13
CA TYR A 403 -1.00 -2.06 -9.59
C TYR A 403 -2.07 -2.51 -10.58
N GLY A 404 -2.99 -3.34 -10.14
CA GLY A 404 -4.31 -3.51 -10.74
C GLY A 404 -5.33 -2.57 -10.12
N ASN A 405 -5.75 -1.54 -10.84
CA ASN A 405 -6.84 -0.65 -10.44
C ASN A 405 -8.06 -0.92 -11.33
N ALA A 406 -9.28 -0.77 -10.79
CA ALA A 406 -10.50 -0.83 -11.60
C ALA A 406 -11.35 0.42 -11.37
N LEU A 407 -11.87 0.94 -12.47
CA LEU A 407 -12.98 1.87 -12.47
C LEU A 407 -14.23 1.07 -12.13
N SER A 408 -14.76 1.25 -10.93
CA SER A 408 -16.05 0.71 -10.50
C SER A 408 -17.08 1.82 -10.28
N ASP A 409 -18.36 1.48 -10.46
CA ASP A 409 -19.45 2.34 -10.06
C ASP A 409 -19.64 2.27 -8.53
N PRO A 410 -19.42 3.37 -7.78
CA PRO A 410 -19.61 3.38 -6.34
C PRO A 410 -21.07 3.16 -5.92
N ARG A 411 -22.06 3.22 -6.84
CA ARG A 411 -23.46 2.89 -6.53
C ARG A 411 -23.66 1.39 -6.34
N THR A 412 -23.11 0.58 -7.25
CA THR A 412 -23.46 -0.85 -7.41
C THR A 412 -22.31 -1.82 -7.17
N GLY A 413 -21.06 -1.39 -7.24
CA GLY A 413 -19.88 -2.27 -7.28
C GLY A 413 -19.53 -2.80 -8.68
N GLU A 414 -20.27 -2.41 -9.72
CA GLU A 414 -19.98 -2.83 -11.11
C GLU A 414 -18.62 -2.32 -11.58
N ILE A 415 -17.72 -3.23 -12.00
CA ILE A 415 -16.47 -2.85 -12.68
C ILE A 415 -16.77 -2.53 -14.15
N ILE A 416 -16.32 -1.35 -14.59
CA ILE A 416 -16.49 -0.82 -15.94
C ILE A 416 -15.19 -0.93 -16.74
N LYS A 417 -14.02 -0.80 -16.08
CA LYS A 417 -12.70 -0.96 -16.70
C LYS A 417 -11.66 -1.44 -15.70
N GLY A 418 -10.98 -2.54 -16.02
CA GLY A 418 -9.70 -2.93 -15.41
C GLY A 418 -8.51 -2.19 -16.05
N HIS A 419 -7.64 -1.62 -15.23
CA HIS A 419 -6.42 -0.93 -15.64
C HIS A 419 -5.24 -1.41 -14.78
N VAL A 420 -4.46 -2.33 -15.36
CA VAL A 420 -3.24 -2.89 -14.77
C VAL A 420 -2.02 -2.10 -15.25
N SER A 421 -1.09 -1.78 -14.35
CA SER A 421 0.20 -1.13 -14.66
C SER A 421 1.38 -1.99 -14.20
N LEU A 422 2.21 -2.46 -15.13
CA LEU A 422 3.34 -3.36 -14.90
C LEU A 422 4.70 -2.69 -15.16
N GLY A 423 5.60 -2.77 -14.17
CA GLY A 423 6.87 -2.04 -14.18
C GLY A 423 8.05 -2.78 -14.82
N SER A 424 8.71 -2.16 -15.81
CA SER A 424 9.76 -2.78 -16.61
C SER A 424 11.07 -3.10 -15.88
N LEU A 425 11.35 -2.44 -14.77
CA LEU A 425 12.60 -2.66 -14.02
C LEU A 425 12.57 -3.99 -13.26
N ARG A 426 11.37 -4.54 -13.01
CA ARG A 426 11.15 -5.71 -12.16
C ARG A 426 11.83 -6.98 -12.68
N VAL A 427 11.69 -7.28 -13.97
CA VAL A 427 12.36 -8.43 -14.61
C VAL A 427 13.89 -8.37 -14.48
N ARG A 428 14.48 -7.17 -14.33
CA ARG A 428 15.92 -7.01 -14.09
C ARG A 428 16.31 -7.33 -12.64
N GLN A 429 15.43 -7.03 -11.68
CA GLN A 429 15.63 -7.34 -10.27
C GLN A 429 15.44 -8.83 -9.98
N ASP A 430 14.41 -9.44 -10.58
CA ASP A 430 14.20 -10.89 -10.53
C ASP A 430 15.43 -11.62 -11.11
N ARG A 431 15.93 -11.18 -12.29
CA ARG A 431 17.15 -11.73 -12.88
C ARG A 431 18.37 -11.56 -11.98
N LEU A 432 18.55 -10.38 -11.38
CA LEU A 432 19.67 -10.11 -10.47
C LEU A 432 19.62 -10.99 -9.21
N LEU A 433 18.43 -11.28 -8.67
CA LEU A 433 18.27 -12.23 -7.56
C LEU A 433 18.69 -13.65 -7.99
N PHE A 434 18.24 -14.12 -9.14
CA PHE A 434 18.61 -15.46 -9.63
C PHE A 434 20.09 -15.55 -10.02
N GLU A 435 20.67 -14.52 -10.64
CA GLU A 435 22.11 -14.46 -10.95
C GLU A 435 22.99 -14.42 -9.68
N GLY A 436 22.49 -13.83 -8.59
CA GLY A 436 23.17 -13.90 -7.29
C GLY A 436 23.09 -15.26 -6.60
N LEU A 437 22.04 -16.04 -6.86
CA LEU A 437 21.83 -17.35 -6.25
C LEU A 437 22.42 -18.51 -7.08
N LEU A 438 22.41 -18.40 -8.42
CA LEU A 438 22.74 -19.48 -9.36
C LEU A 438 23.94 -19.14 -10.27
N GLY A 439 24.44 -17.90 -10.24
CA GLY A 439 25.44 -17.40 -11.20
C GLY A 439 24.84 -17.01 -12.55
N THR A 440 25.68 -16.53 -13.48
CA THR A 440 25.26 -16.08 -14.82
C THR A 440 25.43 -17.14 -15.92
N ALA A 441 25.94 -18.33 -15.60
CA ALA A 441 26.30 -19.35 -16.61
C ALA A 441 25.09 -19.82 -17.44
N ALA A 442 23.92 -19.92 -16.83
CA ALA A 442 22.66 -20.28 -17.48
C ALA A 442 21.91 -19.09 -18.11
N THR A 443 22.33 -17.84 -17.87
CA THR A 443 21.60 -16.63 -18.31
C THR A 443 21.44 -16.58 -19.84
N GLY A 444 20.20 -16.66 -20.30
CA GLY A 444 19.84 -16.61 -21.72
C GLY A 444 20.04 -17.92 -22.48
N THR A 445 20.28 -19.04 -21.79
CA THR A 445 20.36 -20.37 -22.42
C THR A 445 18.99 -20.97 -22.74
N GLY A 446 17.92 -20.51 -22.08
CA GLY A 446 16.59 -21.09 -22.17
C GLY A 446 16.38 -22.36 -21.34
N ALA A 447 17.36 -22.75 -20.51
CA ALA A 447 17.24 -23.85 -19.56
C ALA A 447 16.25 -23.53 -18.41
N THR A 448 15.87 -24.54 -17.63
CA THR A 448 14.90 -24.38 -16.52
C THR A 448 15.43 -23.55 -15.36
N ASP A 449 16.75 -23.52 -15.20
CA ASP A 449 17.51 -22.75 -14.22
C ASP A 449 17.99 -21.38 -14.75
N ASP A 450 17.72 -21.06 -16.02
CA ASP A 450 18.06 -19.76 -16.62
C ASP A 450 17.40 -18.61 -15.84
N PRO A 451 18.20 -17.68 -15.25
CA PRO A 451 17.68 -16.48 -14.57
C PRO A 451 16.66 -15.68 -15.38
N ILE A 452 16.71 -15.70 -16.72
CA ILE A 452 15.72 -15.07 -17.59
C ILE A 452 14.40 -15.85 -17.58
N GLN A 453 14.42 -17.18 -17.67
CA GLN A 453 13.19 -18.00 -17.63
C GLN A 453 12.51 -17.93 -16.27
N LEU A 454 13.28 -17.99 -15.18
CA LEU A 454 12.79 -17.84 -13.82
C LEU A 454 12.17 -16.44 -13.60
N SER A 455 12.75 -15.40 -14.19
CA SER A 455 12.17 -14.04 -14.18
C SER A 455 10.88 -13.96 -15.00
N LEU A 456 10.80 -14.62 -16.15
CA LEU A 456 9.58 -14.65 -16.98
C LEU A 456 8.45 -15.47 -16.31
N ALA A 457 8.78 -16.53 -15.58
CA ALA A 457 7.83 -17.23 -14.72
C ALA A 457 7.26 -16.28 -13.66
N ARG A 458 8.07 -15.38 -13.08
CA ARG A 458 7.53 -14.35 -12.18
C ARG A 458 6.64 -13.33 -12.88
N ILE A 459 6.99 -12.92 -14.11
CA ILE A 459 6.15 -12.00 -14.89
C ILE A 459 4.77 -12.60 -15.19
N ARG A 460 4.66 -13.92 -15.41
CA ARG A 460 3.37 -14.61 -15.56
C ARG A 460 2.52 -14.54 -14.29
N GLN A 461 3.07 -14.98 -13.15
CA GLN A 461 2.39 -14.93 -11.85
C GLN A 461 1.94 -13.51 -11.50
N LEU A 462 2.77 -12.51 -11.83
CA LEU A 462 2.42 -11.11 -11.66
C LEU A 462 1.25 -10.68 -12.55
N ALA A 463 1.27 -11.02 -13.83
CA ALA A 463 0.21 -10.64 -14.75
C ALA A 463 -1.15 -11.21 -14.29
N ALA A 464 -1.16 -12.46 -13.80
CA ALA A 464 -2.33 -13.06 -13.16
C ALA A 464 -2.77 -12.27 -11.92
N HIS A 465 -1.84 -11.98 -10.99
CA HIS A 465 -2.10 -11.28 -9.73
C HIS A 465 -2.75 -9.90 -9.92
N GLU A 466 -2.16 -9.03 -10.74
CA GLU A 466 -2.71 -7.67 -10.93
C GLU A 466 -4.05 -7.69 -11.68
N VAL A 467 -4.24 -8.65 -12.61
CA VAL A 467 -5.55 -8.85 -13.25
C VAL A 467 -6.60 -9.32 -12.25
N GLY A 468 -6.22 -10.14 -11.27
CA GLY A 468 -7.12 -10.57 -10.19
C GLY A 468 -7.69 -9.39 -9.39
N HIS A 469 -6.88 -8.39 -9.07
CA HIS A 469 -7.37 -7.15 -8.48
C HIS A 469 -8.42 -6.45 -9.35
N THR A 470 -8.18 -6.38 -10.66
CA THR A 470 -9.13 -5.77 -11.60
C THR A 470 -10.32 -6.66 -11.95
N LEU A 471 -10.35 -7.91 -11.48
CA LEU A 471 -11.51 -8.80 -11.44
C LEU A 471 -12.29 -8.71 -10.12
N GLY A 472 -11.84 -7.89 -9.16
CA GLY A 472 -12.51 -7.67 -7.88
C GLY A 472 -11.88 -8.41 -6.68
N LEU A 473 -10.73 -9.05 -6.83
CA LEU A 473 -10.11 -9.85 -5.77
C LEU A 473 -9.10 -9.06 -4.93
N ALA A 474 -9.23 -9.14 -3.61
CA ALA A 474 -8.22 -8.68 -2.67
C ALA A 474 -7.09 -9.72 -2.51
N HIS A 475 -5.98 -9.33 -1.86
CA HIS A 475 -4.90 -10.26 -1.56
C HIS A 475 -5.35 -11.40 -0.63
N ASN A 476 -4.73 -12.58 -0.77
CA ASN A 476 -4.78 -13.65 0.22
C ASN A 476 -3.36 -14.09 0.59
N PHE A 477 -2.81 -13.53 1.67
CA PHE A 477 -1.43 -13.78 2.13
C PHE A 477 -1.28 -15.05 2.97
N SER A 478 -2.30 -15.91 2.99
CA SER A 478 -2.20 -17.26 3.57
C SER A 478 -2.16 -18.37 2.53
N ALA A 479 -2.43 -18.05 1.26
CA ALA A 479 -2.60 -19.06 0.21
C ALA A 479 -1.31 -19.83 -0.12
N SER A 480 -0.14 -19.25 0.13
CA SER A 480 1.17 -19.91 0.09
C SER A 480 1.32 -21.07 1.10
N THR A 481 0.51 -21.11 2.16
CA THR A 481 0.67 -22.04 3.29
C THR A 481 -0.13 -23.35 3.15
N TYR A 482 -1.05 -23.45 2.18
CA TYR A 482 -1.91 -24.61 1.95
C TYR A 482 -2.10 -24.92 0.45
N ALA A 483 -2.64 -26.11 0.17
CA ALA A 483 -3.03 -26.61 -1.17
C ALA A 483 -2.03 -26.33 -2.32
N GLY A 484 -0.72 -26.31 -2.05
CA GLY A 484 0.33 -26.20 -3.08
C GLY A 484 0.63 -24.78 -3.59
N ARG A 485 0.35 -23.73 -2.78
CA ARG A 485 0.28 -22.30 -3.15
C ARG A 485 -1.03 -22.01 -3.87
N ALA A 486 -2.09 -21.92 -3.08
CA ALA A 486 -3.48 -21.99 -3.50
C ALA A 486 -4.03 -20.77 -4.23
N SER A 487 -3.29 -19.67 -4.40
CA SER A 487 -3.79 -18.46 -5.04
C SER A 487 -2.69 -17.67 -5.73
N VAL A 488 -2.97 -17.12 -6.90
CA VAL A 488 -2.13 -16.07 -7.50
C VAL A 488 -2.23 -14.74 -6.73
N MET A 489 -3.27 -14.54 -5.90
CA MET A 489 -3.48 -13.33 -5.08
C MET A 489 -2.58 -13.26 -3.83
N ASP A 490 -1.67 -14.20 -3.65
CA ASP A 490 -0.55 -14.10 -2.71
C ASP A 490 0.67 -13.40 -3.38
N TYR A 491 1.65 -12.97 -2.58
CA TYR A 491 2.96 -12.54 -3.04
C TYR A 491 4.04 -13.59 -2.69
N PRO A 492 4.14 -14.71 -3.42
CA PRO A 492 5.15 -15.73 -3.12
C PRO A 492 6.57 -15.20 -3.40
N ALA A 493 7.54 -15.62 -2.59
CA ALA A 493 8.95 -15.58 -2.97
C ALA A 493 9.24 -16.65 -4.05
N PRO A 494 10.40 -16.64 -4.74
CA PRO A 494 10.82 -17.85 -5.44
C PRO A 494 11.01 -19.00 -4.43
N LEU A 495 10.31 -20.12 -4.62
CA LEU A 495 10.50 -21.33 -3.82
C LEU A 495 11.74 -22.08 -4.32
N LEU A 496 12.84 -21.89 -3.60
CA LEU A 496 14.11 -22.58 -3.83
C LEU A 496 14.38 -23.56 -2.70
N SER A 497 15.06 -24.66 -3.00
CA SER A 497 15.50 -25.63 -2.00
C SER A 497 16.96 -26.04 -2.21
N VAL A 498 17.52 -26.87 -1.34
CA VAL A 498 18.86 -27.44 -1.50
C VAL A 498 18.74 -28.94 -1.74
N THR A 499 19.37 -29.44 -2.80
CA THR A 499 19.37 -30.87 -3.17
C THR A 499 20.24 -31.69 -2.21
N PRO A 500 20.11 -33.03 -2.19
CA PRO A 500 21.00 -33.89 -1.41
C PRO A 500 22.48 -33.74 -1.75
N ASP A 501 22.79 -33.34 -2.99
CA ASP A 501 24.15 -33.12 -3.48
C ASP A 501 24.71 -31.73 -3.10
N GLY A 502 23.89 -30.85 -2.50
CA GLY A 502 24.30 -29.54 -2.00
C GLY A 502 24.00 -28.36 -2.94
N GLU A 503 23.36 -28.60 -4.09
CA GLU A 503 23.04 -27.58 -5.10
C GLU A 503 21.69 -26.89 -4.84
N ILE A 504 21.47 -25.70 -5.42
CA ILE A 504 20.18 -25.00 -5.32
C ILE A 504 19.22 -25.48 -6.41
N ASP A 505 18.05 -26.01 -5.99
CA ASP A 505 16.97 -26.35 -6.90
C ASP A 505 16.03 -25.15 -7.11
N SER A 506 15.85 -24.75 -8.38
CA SER A 506 14.96 -23.70 -8.84
C SER A 506 13.78 -24.19 -9.69
N SER A 507 13.65 -25.50 -9.90
CA SER A 507 12.65 -26.12 -10.79
C SER A 507 11.20 -25.81 -10.39
N ASN A 508 10.95 -25.51 -9.12
CA ASN A 508 9.64 -25.20 -8.55
C ASN A 508 9.52 -23.74 -8.07
N ALA A 509 10.36 -22.82 -8.58
CA ALA A 509 10.44 -21.43 -8.11
C ALA A 509 9.09 -20.71 -8.05
N TYR A 510 8.19 -20.94 -9.00
CA TYR A 510 6.85 -20.35 -9.04
C TYR A 510 5.79 -21.37 -9.45
N ALA A 511 4.57 -21.21 -8.92
CA ALA A 511 3.41 -21.95 -9.40
C ALA A 511 2.98 -21.47 -10.81
N VAL A 512 2.26 -22.33 -11.52
CA VAL A 512 1.75 -22.10 -12.88
C VAL A 512 0.25 -22.41 -12.89
N GLY A 513 -0.56 -21.53 -13.50
CA GLY A 513 -2.02 -21.68 -13.55
C GLY A 513 -2.75 -21.07 -12.36
N MET A 514 -4.03 -21.40 -12.23
CA MET A 514 -4.88 -20.97 -11.11
C MET A 514 -4.77 -21.91 -9.91
N GLY A 515 -4.78 -21.35 -8.71
CA GLY A 515 -4.78 -22.12 -7.46
C GLY A 515 -6.19 -22.45 -6.95
N ALA A 516 -6.28 -23.40 -6.00
CA ALA A 516 -7.55 -23.87 -5.45
C ALA A 516 -8.44 -22.78 -4.81
N TRP A 517 -7.85 -21.70 -4.29
CA TRP A 517 -8.56 -20.53 -3.77
C TRP A 517 -9.02 -19.59 -4.89
N ASP A 518 -8.25 -19.43 -5.97
CA ASP A 518 -8.65 -18.60 -7.13
C ASP A 518 -9.96 -19.13 -7.74
N LEU A 519 -10.08 -20.46 -7.86
CA LEU A 519 -11.31 -21.12 -8.31
C LEU A 519 -12.50 -20.87 -7.37
N VAL A 520 -12.29 -20.90 -6.05
CA VAL A 520 -13.32 -20.60 -5.04
C VAL A 520 -13.76 -19.14 -5.15
N ALA A 521 -12.82 -18.20 -5.22
CA ALA A 521 -13.10 -16.78 -5.21
C ALA A 521 -13.81 -16.31 -6.49
N ILE A 522 -13.42 -16.84 -7.67
CA ILE A 522 -14.15 -16.58 -8.92
C ILE A 522 -15.53 -17.26 -8.94
N ARG A 523 -15.66 -18.49 -8.41
CA ARG A 523 -16.98 -19.13 -8.22
C ARG A 523 -17.87 -18.28 -7.31
N TRP A 524 -17.34 -17.73 -6.22
CA TRP A 524 -18.09 -16.87 -5.30
C TRP A 524 -18.41 -15.48 -5.88
N LEU A 525 -17.53 -14.86 -6.68
CA LEU A 525 -17.81 -13.54 -7.29
C LEU A 525 -18.72 -13.61 -8.52
N TYR A 526 -18.53 -14.61 -9.38
CA TYR A 526 -19.13 -14.66 -10.72
C TYR A 526 -20.11 -15.81 -10.93
N GLY A 527 -19.95 -16.92 -10.20
CA GLY A 527 -20.81 -18.09 -10.34
C GLY A 527 -22.28 -17.84 -10.00
N ARG A 528 -23.13 -18.76 -10.47
CA ARG A 528 -24.59 -18.72 -10.37
C ARG A 528 -25.09 -19.78 -9.38
N ALA A 529 -26.10 -19.43 -8.59
CA ALA A 529 -26.79 -20.40 -7.74
C ALA A 529 -27.56 -21.44 -8.58
N PRO A 530 -27.56 -22.74 -8.20
CA PRO A 530 -28.41 -23.74 -8.82
C PRO A 530 -29.90 -23.41 -8.68
N GLU A 531 -30.71 -23.88 -9.63
CA GLU A 531 -32.17 -23.68 -9.61
C GLU A 531 -32.79 -24.18 -8.29
N GLY A 532 -33.63 -23.34 -7.67
CA GLY A 532 -34.30 -23.65 -6.40
C GLY A 532 -33.47 -23.39 -5.13
N ILE A 533 -32.24 -22.89 -5.23
CA ILE A 533 -31.41 -22.48 -4.09
C ILE A 533 -31.30 -20.94 -4.06
N ALA A 534 -31.47 -20.33 -2.90
CA ALA A 534 -31.27 -18.88 -2.73
C ALA A 534 -29.78 -18.52 -2.92
N GLU A 535 -29.52 -17.33 -3.49
CA GLU A 535 -28.14 -16.93 -3.82
C GLU A 535 -27.25 -16.86 -2.57
N ASP A 536 -27.74 -16.27 -1.48
CA ASP A 536 -26.98 -16.14 -0.23
C ASP A 536 -26.67 -17.49 0.45
N ASP A 537 -27.60 -18.45 0.39
CA ASP A 537 -27.40 -19.82 0.89
C ASP A 537 -26.32 -20.54 0.08
N TRP A 538 -26.36 -20.37 -1.24
CA TRP A 538 -25.37 -20.97 -2.14
C TRP A 538 -23.98 -20.31 -2.02
N LEU A 539 -23.92 -18.98 -1.91
CA LEU A 539 -22.67 -18.26 -1.65
C LEU A 539 -22.07 -18.66 -0.30
N SER A 540 -22.91 -18.84 0.71
CA SER A 540 -22.49 -19.34 2.03
C SER A 540 -21.96 -20.77 1.96
N SER A 541 -22.56 -21.66 1.15
CA SER A 541 -22.07 -23.04 1.00
C SER A 541 -20.76 -23.12 0.22
N VAL A 542 -20.52 -22.25 -0.78
CA VAL A 542 -19.21 -22.14 -1.45
C VAL A 542 -18.09 -21.80 -0.46
N LEU A 543 -18.35 -20.94 0.53
CA LEU A 543 -17.40 -20.58 1.60
C LEU A 543 -17.37 -21.59 2.76
N ALA A 544 -18.42 -22.42 2.90
CA ALA A 544 -18.41 -23.59 3.76
C ALA A 544 -17.43 -24.62 3.20
N ASP A 545 -17.69 -25.12 1.98
CA ASP A 545 -16.87 -26.07 1.21
C ASP A 545 -15.39 -25.67 1.16
N ALA A 546 -15.10 -24.37 1.01
CA ALA A 546 -13.74 -23.87 0.92
C ALA A 546 -12.93 -24.09 2.21
N ALA A 547 -13.49 -23.72 3.37
CA ALA A 547 -12.79 -23.88 4.64
C ALA A 547 -12.91 -25.30 5.24
N ASP A 548 -13.90 -26.10 4.82
CA ASP A 548 -13.92 -27.54 5.08
C ASP A 548 -12.77 -28.29 4.34
N ARG A 549 -12.16 -27.62 3.35
CA ARG A 549 -10.92 -28.01 2.66
C ARG A 549 -9.68 -27.24 3.16
N ASP A 550 -9.75 -26.63 4.33
CA ASP A 550 -8.72 -25.77 4.94
C ASP A 550 -8.26 -24.57 4.09
N LEU A 551 -9.06 -24.13 3.11
CA LEU A 551 -8.73 -22.94 2.32
C LEU A 551 -9.12 -21.68 3.12
N ARG A 552 -8.12 -20.93 3.60
CA ARG A 552 -8.28 -19.76 4.48
C ARG A 552 -8.27 -18.45 3.69
N TYR A 553 -8.82 -17.38 4.28
CA TYR A 553 -8.72 -16.02 3.73
C TYR A 553 -8.17 -15.03 4.77
N LEU A 554 -6.99 -14.48 4.48
CA LEU A 554 -6.29 -13.48 5.31
C LEU A 554 -5.63 -12.43 4.42
N SER A 555 -5.87 -11.16 4.71
CA SER A 555 -5.65 -10.01 3.82
C SER A 555 -4.45 -9.15 4.24
N ASP A 556 -4.29 -7.98 3.61
CA ASP A 556 -3.29 -6.97 3.98
C ASP A 556 -3.30 -6.60 5.47
N SER A 557 -4.47 -6.56 6.12
CA SER A 557 -4.63 -6.28 7.56
C SER A 557 -3.89 -7.28 8.44
N ASP A 558 -3.86 -8.54 8.00
CA ASP A 558 -3.40 -9.67 8.79
C ASP A 558 -1.91 -9.92 8.57
N ALA A 559 -1.35 -9.40 7.48
CA ALA A 559 -0.01 -9.73 7.01
C ALA A 559 1.00 -8.56 7.01
N ARG A 560 0.59 -7.31 6.74
CA ARG A 560 1.54 -6.21 6.47
C ARG A 560 2.16 -5.58 7.71
N SER A 561 1.42 -5.44 8.82
CA SER A 561 1.94 -4.80 10.03
C SER A 561 3.12 -5.59 10.62
N PRO A 562 4.22 -4.94 11.09
CA PRO A 562 5.28 -5.61 11.84
C PRO A 562 4.75 -6.23 13.15
N GLY A 563 3.71 -5.62 13.71
CA GLY A 563 3.00 -6.11 14.88
C GLY A 563 1.93 -7.16 14.60
N ALA A 564 1.70 -7.54 13.34
CA ALA A 564 0.70 -8.55 12.95
C ALA A 564 0.80 -9.83 13.77
N ALA A 565 -0.37 -10.40 14.07
CA ALA A 565 -0.52 -11.53 14.98
C ALA A 565 -0.65 -12.89 14.28
N HIS A 566 -1.12 -12.94 13.02
CA HIS A 566 -1.39 -14.20 12.37
C HIS A 566 -0.09 -14.88 11.88
N PRO A 567 0.22 -16.11 12.29
CA PRO A 567 1.48 -16.77 11.93
C PRO A 567 1.58 -17.13 10.45
N LEU A 568 0.45 -17.46 9.81
CA LEU A 568 0.38 -17.92 8.41
C LEU A 568 0.02 -16.82 7.39
N ALA A 569 -0.12 -15.56 7.79
CA ALA A 569 -0.45 -14.47 6.87
C ALA A 569 0.82 -13.68 6.54
N ASN A 570 1.52 -14.02 5.46
CA ASN A 570 2.87 -13.53 5.15
C ASN A 570 3.06 -13.16 3.69
N LEU A 571 3.56 -11.95 3.44
CA LEU A 571 4.14 -11.61 2.15
C LEU A 571 5.47 -12.34 2.00
N TRP A 572 5.77 -12.85 0.80
CA TRP A 572 7.03 -13.52 0.43
C TRP A 572 7.25 -14.88 1.10
N ASP A 573 6.15 -15.59 1.37
CA ASP A 573 6.15 -16.93 1.94
C ASP A 573 5.81 -18.01 0.88
N ASN A 574 6.11 -19.27 1.20
CA ASN A 574 5.85 -20.47 0.41
C ASN A 574 5.63 -21.72 1.29
N PHE A 575 5.66 -21.59 2.62
CA PHE A 575 5.71 -22.72 3.55
C PHE A 575 4.47 -22.80 4.44
N SER A 576 3.97 -24.01 4.66
CA SER A 576 2.91 -24.28 5.65
C SER A 576 3.34 -24.02 7.10
N ASN A 577 4.64 -23.80 7.33
CA ASN A 577 5.21 -23.54 8.64
C ASN A 577 6.39 -22.54 8.52
N PRO A 578 6.31 -21.34 9.13
CA PRO A 578 7.36 -20.32 9.04
C PRO A 578 8.72 -20.74 9.61
N VAL A 579 8.76 -21.62 10.62
CA VAL A 579 10.02 -22.12 11.20
C VAL A 579 10.76 -23.00 10.18
N THR A 580 10.03 -23.85 9.46
CA THR A 580 10.57 -24.65 8.34
C THR A 580 11.00 -23.77 7.17
N GLY A 581 10.22 -22.75 6.82
CA GLY A 581 10.57 -21.80 5.75
C GLY A 581 11.86 -21.03 6.05
N LEU A 582 12.07 -20.60 7.30
CA LEU A 582 13.31 -19.96 7.72
C LEU A 582 14.52 -20.92 7.69
N LYS A 583 14.35 -22.19 8.10
CA LYS A 583 15.41 -23.21 7.95
C LYS A 583 15.84 -23.37 6.50
N ASN A 584 14.87 -23.48 5.59
CA ASN A 584 15.13 -23.63 4.16
C ASN A 584 15.84 -22.39 3.58
N ALA A 585 15.36 -21.18 3.87
CA ALA A 585 15.97 -19.96 3.35
C ALA A 585 17.39 -19.72 3.88
N LEU A 586 17.68 -20.13 5.12
CA LEU A 586 19.06 -20.12 5.66
C LEU A 586 19.96 -21.16 4.98
N ALA A 587 19.41 -22.32 4.57
CA ALA A 587 20.16 -23.34 3.82
C ALA A 587 20.49 -22.86 2.39
N VAL A 588 19.50 -22.30 1.67
CA VAL A 588 19.71 -21.72 0.33
C VAL A 588 20.71 -20.57 0.38
N ARG A 589 20.59 -19.65 1.35
CA ARG A 589 21.58 -18.57 1.57
C ARG A 589 22.99 -19.10 1.77
N ARG A 590 23.16 -20.16 2.57
CA ARG A 590 24.47 -20.75 2.85
C ARG A 590 25.12 -21.25 1.56
N VAL A 591 24.41 -22.07 0.78
CA VAL A 591 24.91 -22.60 -0.50
C VAL A 591 25.24 -21.47 -1.48
N ALA A 592 24.37 -20.46 -1.58
CA ALA A 592 24.61 -19.32 -2.46
C ALA A 592 25.85 -18.52 -2.06
N LEU A 593 26.10 -18.30 -0.75
CA LEU A 593 27.29 -17.60 -0.26
C LEU A 593 28.58 -18.44 -0.42
N GLU A 594 28.51 -19.77 -0.31
CA GLU A 594 29.64 -20.67 -0.54
C GLU A 594 30.11 -20.65 -2.00
N HIS A 595 29.19 -20.52 -2.95
CA HIS A 595 29.47 -20.45 -4.39
C HIS A 595 29.60 -19.02 -4.94
N PHE A 596 29.40 -17.99 -4.11
CA PHE A 596 29.40 -16.60 -4.56
C PHE A 596 30.79 -16.16 -5.03
N GLY A 597 30.89 -15.65 -6.25
CA GLY A 597 32.15 -15.38 -6.94
C GLY A 597 32.03 -14.37 -8.08
N LEU A 598 33.04 -14.34 -8.96
CA LEU A 598 33.03 -13.47 -10.15
C LEU A 598 31.96 -13.88 -11.17
N ASP A 599 31.57 -15.16 -11.19
CA ASP A 599 30.60 -15.72 -12.12
C ASP A 599 29.14 -15.33 -11.79
N ASN A 600 28.91 -14.55 -10.74
CA ASN A 600 27.66 -13.84 -10.46
C ASN A 600 27.54 -12.49 -11.19
N LEU A 601 28.55 -12.09 -11.99
CA LEU A 601 28.49 -10.92 -12.88
C LEU A 601 28.73 -11.30 -14.34
N GLY A 602 28.02 -10.61 -15.23
CA GLY A 602 28.24 -10.69 -16.66
C GLY A 602 29.58 -10.06 -17.10
N ALA A 603 30.15 -10.60 -18.18
CA ALA A 603 31.41 -10.12 -18.72
C ALA A 603 31.40 -8.61 -19.01
N GLY A 604 32.45 -7.90 -18.57
CA GLY A 604 32.61 -6.46 -18.74
C GLY A 604 31.99 -5.59 -17.64
N GLN A 605 31.29 -6.17 -16.65
CA GLN A 605 30.80 -5.41 -15.49
C GLN A 605 31.92 -5.11 -14.46
N PRO A 606 31.92 -3.92 -13.82
CA PRO A 606 32.81 -3.64 -12.70
C PRO A 606 32.59 -4.59 -11.51
N ARG A 607 33.67 -5.12 -10.92
CA ARG A 607 33.59 -6.01 -9.74
C ARG A 607 32.85 -5.41 -8.54
N ALA A 608 32.85 -4.08 -8.40
CA ALA A 608 32.09 -3.38 -7.36
C ALA A 608 30.57 -3.64 -7.45
N HIS A 609 30.04 -4.08 -8.61
CA HIS A 609 28.63 -4.45 -8.79
C HIS A 609 28.26 -5.79 -8.14
N LEU A 610 29.24 -6.56 -7.66
CA LEU A 610 28.97 -7.73 -6.80
C LEU A 610 28.22 -7.32 -5.52
N GLU A 611 28.33 -6.07 -5.08
CA GLU A 611 27.62 -5.59 -3.89
C GLU A 611 26.09 -5.55 -4.07
N GLU A 612 25.63 -5.07 -5.24
CA GLU A 612 24.21 -5.12 -5.63
C GLU A 612 23.69 -6.55 -5.70
N VAL A 613 24.52 -7.50 -6.14
CA VAL A 613 24.16 -8.92 -6.29
C VAL A 613 24.23 -9.67 -4.96
N LEU A 614 25.19 -9.34 -4.10
CA LEU A 614 25.37 -9.93 -2.76
C LEU A 614 24.26 -9.52 -1.80
N THR A 615 23.81 -8.26 -1.85
CA THR A 615 22.79 -7.73 -0.92
C THR A 615 21.50 -8.58 -0.89
N PRO A 616 20.87 -8.98 -2.02
CA PRO A 616 19.72 -9.87 -2.00
C PRO A 616 20.02 -11.31 -1.58
N VAL A 617 21.23 -11.81 -1.84
CA VAL A 617 21.68 -13.16 -1.40
C VAL A 617 21.85 -13.20 0.13
N TYR A 618 22.59 -12.24 0.69
CA TYR A 618 22.80 -12.13 2.13
C TYR A 618 21.48 -12.02 2.89
N PHE A 619 20.56 -11.19 2.41
CA PHE A 619 19.22 -11.03 2.99
C PHE A 619 18.15 -11.93 2.35
N HIS A 620 18.51 -13.07 1.74
CA HIS A 620 17.54 -13.99 1.12
C HIS A 620 16.47 -14.47 2.12
N HIS A 621 16.90 -14.77 3.35
CA HIS A 621 16.06 -15.23 4.45
C HIS A 621 15.18 -14.15 5.12
N ARG A 622 15.27 -12.86 4.71
CA ARG A 622 14.66 -11.74 5.44
C ARG A 622 13.14 -11.84 5.61
N TYR A 623 12.43 -12.44 4.66
CA TYR A 623 10.98 -12.57 4.73
C TYR A 623 10.54 -13.70 5.66
N GLN A 624 11.30 -14.78 5.67
CA GLN A 624 11.09 -15.91 6.56
C GLN A 624 11.43 -15.56 8.01
N VAL A 625 12.36 -14.62 8.26
CA VAL A 625 12.52 -13.96 9.58
C VAL A 625 11.24 -13.24 9.97
N GLY A 626 10.66 -12.43 9.07
CA GLY A 626 9.39 -11.74 9.32
C GLY A 626 8.22 -12.68 9.61
N ALA A 627 8.12 -13.79 8.88
CA ALA A 627 7.12 -14.84 9.09
C ALA A 627 7.32 -15.56 10.44
N ALA A 628 8.53 -16.03 10.74
CA ALA A 628 8.85 -16.72 12.00
C ALA A 628 8.65 -15.82 13.23
N ILE A 629 8.90 -14.51 13.12
CA ILE A 629 8.61 -13.53 14.18
C ILE A 629 7.12 -13.48 14.53
N LYS A 630 6.21 -13.68 13.56
CA LYS A 630 4.77 -13.66 13.82
C LYS A 630 4.29 -14.84 14.68
N VAL A 631 5.00 -15.96 14.65
CA VAL A 631 4.74 -17.14 15.49
C VAL A 631 4.90 -16.81 16.98
N VAL A 632 5.91 -16.01 17.35
CA VAL A 632 6.16 -15.59 18.73
C VAL A 632 5.11 -14.53 19.15
N GLY A 633 4.35 -14.80 20.20
CA GLY A 633 3.17 -14.04 20.58
C GLY A 633 2.09 -14.06 19.50
N GLY A 634 2.07 -15.10 18.66
CA GLY A 634 1.13 -15.26 17.55
C GLY A 634 -0.28 -15.67 18.00
N VAL A 635 -1.25 -15.48 17.11
CA VAL A 635 -2.65 -15.90 17.27
C VAL A 635 -3.12 -16.43 15.91
N ASP A 636 -3.49 -17.70 15.82
CA ASP A 636 -4.25 -18.25 14.68
C ASP A 636 -5.72 -17.83 14.86
N TYR A 637 -6.35 -17.27 13.83
CA TYR A 637 -7.74 -16.83 13.85
C TYR A 637 -8.33 -16.84 12.44
N SER A 638 -9.67 -16.82 12.37
CA SER A 638 -10.40 -16.69 11.10
C SER A 638 -11.50 -15.64 11.21
N HIS A 639 -11.96 -15.14 10.06
CA HIS A 639 -13.07 -14.19 9.96
C HIS A 639 -14.45 -14.89 10.09
N SER A 640 -14.64 -15.68 11.16
CA SER A 640 -15.86 -16.45 11.42
C SER A 640 -17.08 -15.57 11.71
N LEU A 641 -18.27 -16.03 11.32
CA LEU A 641 -19.55 -15.36 11.55
C LEU A 641 -20.32 -16.03 12.69
N ILE A 642 -21.17 -15.26 13.40
CA ILE A 642 -22.06 -15.83 14.42
C ILE A 642 -22.99 -16.85 13.76
N GLY A 643 -22.94 -18.10 14.24
CA GLY A 643 -23.74 -19.21 13.74
C GLY A 643 -23.05 -20.11 12.71
N ASP A 644 -21.84 -19.79 12.25
CA ASP A 644 -21.11 -20.64 11.28
C ASP A 644 -20.47 -21.90 11.90
N GLY A 645 -20.50 -22.03 13.23
CA GLY A 645 -19.98 -23.17 13.97
C GLY A 645 -18.45 -23.27 14.06
N ARG A 646 -17.71 -22.27 13.54
CA ARG A 646 -16.25 -22.30 13.44
C ARG A 646 -15.57 -21.75 14.69
N SER A 647 -14.34 -22.23 14.94
CA SER A 647 -13.52 -21.73 16.03
C SER A 647 -13.00 -20.32 15.73
N VAL A 648 -13.06 -19.43 16.72
CA VAL A 648 -12.44 -18.09 16.68
C VAL A 648 -10.90 -18.17 16.66
N GLY A 649 -10.33 -19.35 16.93
CA GLY A 649 -8.89 -19.59 16.97
C GLY A 649 -8.30 -19.41 18.37
N GLY A 650 -6.99 -19.18 18.45
CA GLY A 650 -6.26 -19.13 19.71
C GLY A 650 -4.78 -18.75 19.57
N PRO A 651 -4.05 -18.60 20.68
CA PRO A 651 -2.60 -18.43 20.66
C PRO A 651 -1.91 -19.60 19.94
N VAL A 652 -0.76 -19.34 19.32
CA VAL A 652 0.09 -20.43 18.79
C VAL A 652 0.63 -21.27 19.95
N GLU A 653 0.66 -22.59 19.79
CA GLU A 653 1.17 -23.56 20.76
C GLU A 653 2.54 -23.20 21.33
N GLY A 654 2.71 -23.35 22.65
CA GLY A 654 3.89 -22.89 23.38
C GLY A 654 5.21 -23.54 22.96
N GLU A 655 5.19 -24.79 22.49
CA GLU A 655 6.37 -25.43 21.90
C GLU A 655 6.76 -24.74 20.59
N GLU A 656 5.80 -24.49 19.70
CA GLU A 656 6.06 -23.90 18.37
C GLU A 656 6.57 -22.46 18.48
N GLN A 657 6.05 -21.66 19.42
CA GLN A 657 6.60 -20.34 19.72
C GLN A 657 8.07 -20.42 20.16
N ARG A 658 8.45 -21.43 20.96
CA ARG A 658 9.84 -21.65 21.38
C ARG A 658 10.73 -22.14 20.25
N ARG A 659 10.21 -22.99 19.35
CA ARG A 659 10.94 -23.39 18.12
C ARG A 659 11.20 -22.21 17.19
N ALA A 660 10.24 -21.30 17.05
CA ALA A 660 10.42 -20.05 16.31
C ALA A 660 11.44 -19.12 16.97
N LEU A 661 11.35 -18.91 18.29
CA LEU A 661 12.34 -18.13 19.03
C LEU A 661 13.76 -18.70 18.86
N ALA A 662 13.94 -20.02 18.99
CA ALA A 662 15.24 -20.66 18.88
C ALA A 662 15.91 -20.44 17.51
N ILE A 663 15.17 -20.52 16.40
CA ILE A 663 15.76 -20.27 15.07
C ILE A 663 16.00 -18.77 14.81
N LEU A 664 15.16 -17.88 15.33
CA LEU A 664 15.40 -16.44 15.24
C LEU A 664 16.68 -16.04 15.99
N LEU A 665 16.95 -16.69 17.12
CA LEU A 665 18.20 -16.56 17.87
C LEU A 665 19.39 -17.24 17.19
N ASP A 666 19.17 -18.22 16.28
CA ASP A 666 20.22 -18.74 15.40
C ASP A 666 20.67 -17.68 14.39
N CYS A 667 19.76 -16.87 13.85
CA CYS A 667 20.10 -15.76 12.94
C CYS A 667 21.00 -14.67 13.57
N LEU A 668 21.20 -14.67 14.90
CA LEU A 668 22.12 -13.80 15.63
C LEU A 668 23.50 -14.44 15.87
N SER A 669 23.76 -15.68 15.43
CA SER A 669 25.06 -16.32 15.59
C SER A 669 26.11 -15.69 14.66
N PRO A 670 27.40 -15.64 15.05
CA PRO A 670 28.47 -15.18 14.17
C PRO A 670 28.50 -15.93 12.84
N GLU A 671 28.28 -17.24 12.85
CA GLU A 671 28.27 -18.12 11.67
C GLU A 671 27.12 -17.78 10.70
N ARG A 672 26.01 -17.23 11.21
CA ARG A 672 24.90 -16.72 10.38
C ARG A 672 25.13 -15.29 9.92
N LEU A 673 25.79 -14.46 10.71
CA LEU A 673 26.04 -13.05 10.42
C LEU A 673 27.22 -12.83 9.47
N ASP A 674 28.21 -13.71 9.49
CA ASP A 674 29.42 -13.58 8.68
C ASP A 674 29.19 -13.77 7.17
N ILE A 675 30.17 -13.34 6.39
CA ILE A 675 30.29 -13.49 4.94
C ILE A 675 31.64 -14.19 4.68
N PRO A 676 31.73 -15.19 3.78
CA PRO A 676 33.01 -15.83 3.49
C PRO A 676 34.10 -14.82 3.08
N GLU A 677 35.33 -14.97 3.56
CA GLU A 677 36.40 -14.02 3.25
C GLU A 677 36.79 -14.03 1.76
N SER A 678 36.53 -15.16 1.08
CA SER A 678 36.56 -15.25 -0.39
C SER A 678 35.65 -14.21 -1.05
N VAL A 679 34.46 -13.95 -0.51
CA VAL A 679 33.51 -12.95 -1.01
C VAL A 679 33.93 -11.53 -0.60
N ASN A 680 34.35 -11.35 0.64
CA ASN A 680 34.78 -10.05 1.18
C ASN A 680 35.92 -9.42 0.35
N HIS A 681 36.86 -10.23 -0.12
CA HIS A 681 37.97 -9.78 -0.97
C HIS A 681 37.59 -9.49 -2.44
N LEU A 682 36.40 -9.87 -2.92
CA LEU A 682 36.01 -9.67 -4.32
C LEU A 682 35.42 -8.30 -4.63
N ILE A 683 34.99 -7.53 -3.62
CA ILE A 683 34.22 -6.29 -3.77
C ILE A 683 35.13 -5.06 -3.53
N PRO A 684 35.76 -4.49 -4.58
CA PRO A 684 36.54 -3.27 -4.45
C PRO A 684 35.63 -2.02 -4.30
N PRO A 685 36.20 -0.89 -3.84
CA PRO A 685 35.55 0.41 -3.92
C PRO A 685 35.01 0.74 -5.33
N ARG A 686 33.91 1.49 -5.36
CA ARG A 686 33.24 1.88 -6.62
C ARG A 686 34.12 2.81 -7.47
N PRO A 687 34.11 2.65 -8.81
CA PRO A 687 34.87 3.53 -9.70
C PRO A 687 34.23 4.93 -9.80
N PRO A 688 34.98 5.96 -10.26
CA PRO A 688 34.46 7.31 -10.43
C PRO A 688 33.17 7.37 -11.26
N GLY A 689 32.21 8.19 -10.83
CA GLY A 689 30.90 8.32 -11.47
C GLY A 689 29.85 7.28 -11.06
N GLN A 690 30.21 6.30 -10.21
CA GLN A 690 29.27 5.28 -9.72
C GLN A 690 29.07 5.42 -8.20
N SER A 691 27.99 6.07 -7.79
CA SER A 691 27.63 6.20 -6.37
C SER A 691 27.01 4.91 -5.81
N ARG A 692 26.94 4.81 -4.48
CA ARG A 692 26.06 3.83 -3.81
C ARG A 692 24.61 4.22 -4.08
N GLY A 693 23.78 3.25 -4.47
CA GLY A 693 22.34 3.42 -4.68
C GLY A 693 21.51 3.01 -3.47
N GLU A 694 20.18 3.13 -3.58
CA GLU A 694 19.24 2.73 -2.52
C GLU A 694 19.15 1.22 -2.33
N GLU A 695 19.50 0.42 -3.34
CA GLU A 695 19.47 -1.05 -3.29
C GLU A 695 20.60 -1.66 -2.43
N LEU A 696 21.45 -0.83 -1.80
CA LEU A 696 22.61 -1.22 -1.02
C LEU A 696 22.43 -0.84 0.46
N ALA A 697 23.19 -1.52 1.33
CA ALA A 697 23.35 -1.08 2.71
C ALA A 697 24.09 0.27 2.83
N GLY A 698 23.97 0.87 4.01
CA GLY A 698 24.91 1.91 4.44
C GLY A 698 26.35 1.39 4.46
N SER A 699 27.31 2.28 4.72
CA SER A 699 28.69 1.90 5.00
C SER A 699 29.28 2.90 5.99
N ALA A 700 29.85 2.38 7.07
CA ALA A 700 30.68 3.13 8.00
C ALA A 700 32.16 3.13 7.57
N THR A 701 32.56 2.20 6.68
CA THR A 701 33.91 2.09 6.11
C THR A 701 34.19 3.03 4.93
N GLY A 702 33.23 3.90 4.59
CA GLY A 702 33.38 4.94 3.56
C GLY A 702 33.27 4.36 2.15
N PRO A 703 34.32 4.43 1.30
CA PRO A 703 34.28 3.89 -0.06
C PRO A 703 34.51 2.37 -0.12
N ALA A 704 34.97 1.74 0.97
CA ALA A 704 35.16 0.30 1.05
C ALA A 704 33.83 -0.44 1.30
N PHE A 705 33.80 -1.74 0.98
CA PHE A 705 32.70 -2.62 1.33
C PHE A 705 32.58 -2.76 2.86
N ASP A 706 31.35 -2.91 3.36
CA ASP A 706 31.04 -2.97 4.79
C ASP A 706 30.20 -4.22 5.11
N ALA A 707 30.89 -5.34 5.38
CA ALA A 707 30.24 -6.57 5.80
C ALA A 707 29.59 -6.48 7.19
N LEU A 708 30.08 -5.60 8.07
CA LEU A 708 29.57 -5.47 9.44
C LEU A 708 28.24 -4.73 9.48
N GLU A 709 28.00 -3.76 8.59
CA GLU A 709 26.69 -3.12 8.48
C GLU A 709 25.61 -4.12 8.02
N LEU A 710 25.94 -5.09 7.15
CA LEU A 710 25.00 -6.17 6.78
C LEU A 710 24.59 -7.01 8.01
N ALA A 711 25.55 -7.35 8.88
CA ALA A 711 25.29 -8.04 10.15
C ALA A 711 24.45 -7.18 11.12
N ARG A 712 24.74 -5.88 11.23
CA ARG A 712 23.97 -4.92 12.05
C ARG A 712 22.51 -4.84 11.61
N ILE A 713 22.26 -4.82 10.30
CA ILE A 713 20.92 -4.84 9.70
C ILE A 713 20.18 -6.15 10.02
N GLN A 714 20.83 -7.31 9.83
CA GLN A 714 20.23 -8.62 10.14
C GLN A 714 19.85 -8.73 11.63
N CYS A 715 20.75 -8.32 12.54
CA CYS A 715 20.47 -8.31 13.97
C CYS A 715 19.30 -7.38 14.32
N ALA A 716 19.24 -6.18 13.74
CA ALA A 716 18.14 -5.26 13.97
C ALA A 716 16.80 -5.82 13.50
N GLN A 717 16.76 -6.44 12.32
CA GLN A 717 15.54 -7.04 11.78
C GLN A 717 14.95 -8.11 12.72
N VAL A 718 15.80 -8.97 13.30
CA VAL A 718 15.38 -10.02 14.24
C VAL A 718 14.92 -9.41 15.57
N VAL A 719 15.76 -8.58 16.19
CA VAL A 719 15.51 -8.06 17.54
C VAL A 719 14.33 -7.10 17.57
N ASP A 720 14.27 -6.13 16.65
CA ASP A 720 13.23 -5.08 16.68
C ASP A 720 11.84 -5.66 16.34
N GLY A 721 11.79 -6.75 15.55
CA GLY A 721 10.55 -7.47 15.25
C GLY A 721 10.07 -8.38 16.39
N LEU A 722 10.98 -9.06 17.10
CA LEU A 722 10.67 -9.79 18.33
C LEU A 722 10.18 -8.86 19.44
N LEU A 723 10.82 -7.69 19.58
CA LEU A 723 10.53 -6.69 20.60
C LEU A 723 9.47 -5.65 20.18
N HIS A 724 8.67 -5.94 19.15
CA HIS A 724 7.60 -5.03 18.72
C HIS A 724 6.56 -4.82 19.85
N PRO A 725 6.15 -3.58 20.19
CA PRO A 725 5.30 -3.29 21.34
C PRO A 725 4.02 -4.12 21.44
N GLU A 726 3.32 -4.30 20.31
CA GLU A 726 2.07 -5.09 20.23
C GLU A 726 2.32 -6.59 20.45
N ARG A 727 3.45 -7.13 19.98
CA ARG A 727 3.85 -8.53 20.16
C ARG A 727 4.21 -8.80 21.61
N CYS A 728 4.98 -7.90 22.22
CA CYS A 728 5.29 -7.94 23.65
C CYS A 728 4.03 -7.80 24.51
N ALA A 729 3.05 -6.99 24.11
CA ALA A 729 1.76 -6.90 24.80
C ALA A 729 0.97 -8.21 24.71
N ARG A 730 0.97 -8.90 23.55
CA ARG A 730 0.36 -10.23 23.40
C ARG A 730 1.07 -11.28 24.27
N LEU A 731 2.40 -11.33 24.31
CA LEU A 731 3.13 -12.25 25.20
C LEU A 731 2.76 -12.06 26.68
N VAL A 732 2.52 -10.81 27.12
CA VAL A 732 2.05 -10.51 28.47
C VAL A 732 0.58 -10.92 28.70
N ASP A 733 -0.30 -10.80 27.70
CA ASP A 733 -1.70 -11.25 27.82
C ASP A 733 -1.85 -12.78 27.74
N GLN A 734 -1.07 -13.42 26.87
CA GLN A 734 -1.09 -14.87 26.66
C GLN A 734 -0.55 -15.60 27.90
N SER A 735 0.64 -15.23 28.38
CA SER A 735 1.27 -15.93 29.52
C SER A 735 0.54 -15.75 30.86
N ARG A 736 -0.24 -14.67 31.05
CA ARG A 736 -1.14 -14.54 32.23
C ARG A 736 -2.40 -15.41 32.16
N ARG A 737 -2.71 -15.98 30.99
CA ARG A 737 -3.91 -16.82 30.73
C ARG A 737 -3.56 -18.30 30.60
N PHE A 738 -2.39 -18.59 30.03
CA PHE A 738 -1.92 -19.93 29.68
C PHE A 738 -0.47 -20.06 30.16
N SER A 739 -0.22 -20.92 31.14
CA SER A 739 1.09 -21.02 31.83
C SER A 739 2.18 -21.74 31.03
N ASP A 740 1.79 -22.44 29.97
CA ASP A 740 2.65 -23.17 29.04
C ASP A 740 3.17 -22.30 27.89
N LEU A 741 2.50 -21.19 27.58
CA LEU A 741 2.93 -20.24 26.56
C LEU A 741 4.11 -19.37 27.03
N PRO A 742 5.03 -18.96 26.14
CA PRO A 742 6.18 -18.16 26.54
C PRO A 742 5.76 -16.79 27.06
N SER A 743 6.42 -16.35 28.13
CA SER A 743 6.26 -15.00 28.68
C SER A 743 7.19 -14.00 27.99
N LEU A 744 6.93 -12.70 28.15
CA LEU A 744 7.88 -11.67 27.70
C LEU A 744 9.18 -11.75 28.52
N GLU A 745 9.10 -12.11 29.80
CA GLU A 745 10.24 -12.40 30.66
C GLU A 745 11.10 -13.55 30.10
N GLU A 746 10.48 -14.64 29.63
CA GLU A 746 11.18 -15.75 28.97
C GLU A 746 11.90 -15.28 27.69
N VAL A 747 11.19 -14.59 26.79
CA VAL A 747 11.77 -14.07 25.53
C VAL A 747 12.95 -13.12 25.79
N LEU A 748 12.81 -12.21 26.77
CA LEU A 748 13.89 -11.29 27.17
C LEU A 748 15.09 -12.05 27.77
N ALA A 749 14.84 -13.06 28.60
CA ALA A 749 15.90 -13.89 29.18
C ALA A 749 16.66 -14.68 28.10
N THR A 750 15.97 -15.37 27.19
CA THR A 750 16.62 -16.15 26.13
C THR A 750 17.38 -15.27 25.14
N LEU A 751 16.86 -14.08 24.78
CA LEU A 751 17.60 -13.06 24.01
C LEU A 751 18.89 -12.65 24.71
N SER A 752 18.82 -12.43 26.02
CA SER A 752 19.96 -12.04 26.86
C SER A 752 21.00 -13.15 26.94
N GLU A 753 20.59 -14.36 27.32
CA GLU A 753 21.46 -15.54 27.43
C GLU A 753 22.18 -15.84 26.11
N ARG A 754 21.48 -15.74 24.97
CA ARG A 754 22.04 -15.99 23.63
C ARG A 754 23.23 -15.08 23.30
N VAL A 755 23.20 -13.81 23.71
CA VAL A 755 24.28 -12.86 23.40
C VAL A 755 25.29 -12.74 24.54
N PHE A 756 24.89 -12.87 25.81
CA PHE A 756 25.81 -12.72 26.97
C PHE A 756 26.63 -13.97 27.30
N GLN A 757 26.35 -15.14 26.69
CA GLN A 757 27.20 -16.34 26.80
C GLN A 757 28.04 -16.52 25.53
N PRO A 758 29.20 -15.84 25.40
CA PRO A 758 30.02 -15.99 24.21
C PRO A 758 30.72 -17.35 24.17
N ASP A 759 30.98 -17.84 22.96
CA ASP A 759 31.86 -18.99 22.74
C ASP A 759 33.31 -18.63 23.17
N PRO A 760 33.93 -19.33 24.14
CA PRO A 760 35.30 -19.08 24.55
C PRO A 760 36.35 -19.46 23.48
N ALA A 761 35.97 -20.19 22.42
CA ALA A 761 36.82 -20.53 21.28
C ALA A 761 36.69 -19.55 20.09
N VAL A 762 35.98 -18.43 20.26
CA VAL A 762 35.67 -17.49 19.15
C VAL A 762 36.93 -16.88 18.51
N THR A 763 36.90 -16.72 17.19
CA THR A 763 37.93 -15.94 16.49
C THR A 763 37.72 -14.44 16.72
N PRO A 764 38.75 -13.57 16.60
CA PRO A 764 38.57 -12.12 16.70
C PRO A 764 37.53 -11.56 15.73
N ARG A 765 37.40 -12.17 14.54
CA ARG A 765 36.38 -11.88 13.52
C ARG A 765 34.97 -12.13 14.04
N HIS A 766 34.71 -13.33 14.55
CA HIS A 766 33.40 -13.68 15.11
C HIS A 766 33.09 -12.90 16.40
N GLY A 767 34.11 -12.51 17.18
CA GLY A 767 33.95 -11.68 18.39
C GLY A 767 33.37 -10.29 18.13
N GLU A 768 33.67 -9.68 16.97
CA GLU A 768 33.05 -8.41 16.54
C GLU A 768 31.56 -8.62 16.19
N LEU A 769 31.23 -9.72 15.50
CA LEU A 769 29.85 -10.09 15.17
C LEU A 769 29.00 -10.39 16.42
N GLN A 770 29.58 -11.06 17.42
CA GLN A 770 28.94 -11.22 18.74
C GLN A 770 28.62 -9.84 19.37
N GLY A 771 29.58 -8.90 19.34
CA GLY A 771 29.39 -7.54 19.85
C GLY A 771 28.26 -6.77 19.15
N ILE A 772 28.14 -6.93 17.84
CA ILE A 772 27.02 -6.39 17.05
C ILE A 772 25.67 -6.98 17.49
N ALA A 773 25.59 -8.30 17.69
CA ALA A 773 24.37 -8.95 18.15
C ALA A 773 23.97 -8.51 19.57
N LEU A 774 24.95 -8.42 20.49
CA LEU A 774 24.78 -7.84 21.83
C LEU A 774 24.20 -6.43 21.76
N GLY A 775 24.80 -5.56 20.94
CA GLY A 775 24.36 -4.18 20.81
C GLY A 775 22.95 -4.03 20.24
N ALA A 776 22.57 -4.89 19.29
CA ALA A 776 21.20 -4.93 18.80
C ALA A 776 20.19 -5.31 19.90
N VAL A 777 20.48 -6.33 20.71
CA VAL A 777 19.63 -6.75 21.84
C VAL A 777 19.50 -5.64 22.88
N VAL A 778 20.62 -5.06 23.33
CA VAL A 778 20.61 -3.98 24.34
C VAL A 778 19.80 -2.77 23.83
N ARG A 779 20.10 -2.29 22.62
CA ARG A 779 19.35 -1.21 21.95
C ARG A 779 17.86 -1.52 21.83
N GLY A 780 17.49 -2.72 21.39
CA GLY A 780 16.10 -3.12 21.19
C GLY A 780 15.30 -3.12 22.50
N ILE A 781 15.88 -3.62 23.60
CA ILE A 781 15.22 -3.61 24.91
C ILE A 781 15.15 -2.17 25.47
N MET A 782 16.17 -1.33 25.24
CA MET A 782 16.12 0.11 25.56
C MET A 782 14.99 0.83 24.81
N ALA A 783 14.82 0.55 23.51
CA ALA A 783 13.74 1.11 22.70
C ALA A 783 12.36 0.68 23.24
N LEU A 784 12.16 -0.62 23.49
CA LEU A 784 10.91 -1.14 24.05
C LEU A 784 10.59 -0.60 25.46
N ALA A 785 11.63 -0.32 26.25
CA ALA A 785 11.51 0.25 27.60
C ALA A 785 11.07 1.73 27.62
N ASP A 786 11.18 2.43 26.49
CA ASP A 786 10.81 3.83 26.30
C ASP A 786 9.64 4.05 25.34
N ASP A 787 9.25 3.06 24.52
CA ASP A 787 8.20 3.22 23.52
C ASP A 787 6.87 3.65 24.18
N ALA A 788 6.37 4.82 23.79
CA ALA A 788 5.11 5.37 24.29
C ALA A 788 3.90 4.49 23.93
N ARG A 789 3.97 3.75 22.81
CA ARG A 789 2.94 2.81 22.34
C ARG A 789 2.92 1.51 23.14
N ALA A 790 4.03 1.14 23.78
CA ALA A 790 4.09 -0.05 24.63
C ALA A 790 3.23 0.14 25.90
N THR A 791 2.62 -0.94 26.39
CA THR A 791 1.86 -0.88 27.63
C THR A 791 2.79 -0.69 28.84
N HIS A 792 2.26 -0.19 29.96
CA HIS A 792 3.04 -0.11 31.21
C HIS A 792 3.63 -1.47 31.61
N GLY A 793 2.87 -2.55 31.45
CA GLY A 793 3.32 -3.92 31.76
C GLY A 793 4.47 -4.41 30.89
N VAL A 794 4.56 -3.96 29.63
CA VAL A 794 5.67 -4.24 28.71
C VAL A 794 6.90 -3.40 29.08
N ARG A 795 6.75 -2.08 29.23
CA ARG A 795 7.87 -1.19 29.61
C ARG A 795 8.51 -1.59 30.95
N ALA A 796 7.70 -1.99 31.94
CA ALA A 796 8.19 -2.47 33.23
C ALA A 796 9.06 -3.73 33.09
N ARG A 797 8.65 -4.69 32.26
CA ARG A 797 9.41 -5.92 31.97
C ARG A 797 10.69 -5.65 31.21
N ALA A 798 10.64 -4.82 30.16
CA ALA A 798 11.84 -4.41 29.41
C ALA A 798 12.87 -3.71 30.33
N ARG A 799 12.42 -2.79 31.20
CA ARG A 799 13.27 -2.16 32.22
C ARG A 799 13.81 -3.13 33.26
N SER A 800 13.06 -4.18 33.61
CA SER A 800 13.55 -5.27 34.47
C SER A 800 14.62 -6.11 33.77
N GLY A 801 14.42 -6.45 32.49
CA GLY A 801 15.40 -7.15 31.66
C GLY A 801 16.72 -6.41 31.54
N LEU A 802 16.69 -5.10 31.24
CA LEU A 802 17.89 -4.25 31.19
C LEU A 802 18.68 -4.25 32.51
N ARG A 803 18.01 -4.25 33.66
CA ARG A 803 18.68 -4.37 34.96
C ARG A 803 19.32 -5.74 35.18
N GLY A 804 18.69 -6.80 34.64
CA GLY A 804 19.28 -8.13 34.56
C GLY A 804 20.58 -8.15 33.77
N LEU A 805 20.65 -7.44 32.64
CA LEU A 805 21.87 -7.33 31.82
C LEU A 805 23.03 -6.69 32.57
N VAL A 806 22.79 -5.60 33.33
CA VAL A 806 23.82 -4.96 34.17
C VAL A 806 24.36 -5.92 35.22
N ALA A 807 23.51 -6.80 35.78
CA ALA A 807 23.92 -7.81 36.76
C ALA A 807 24.79 -8.96 36.18
N LEU A 808 24.76 -9.18 34.86
CA LEU A 808 25.58 -10.19 34.18
C LEU A 808 27.01 -9.70 33.87
N SER A 809 27.36 -8.45 34.23
CA SER A 809 28.47 -7.72 33.61
C SER A 809 29.90 -7.90 34.19
N PRO A 810 30.19 -8.80 35.17
CA PRO A 810 31.58 -9.23 35.35
C PRO A 810 31.74 -10.72 35.73
N HIS A 811 32.14 -11.56 34.77
CA HIS A 811 32.75 -12.87 35.04
C HIS A 811 34.00 -13.08 34.17
N ALA A 812 35.01 -13.75 34.74
CA ALA A 812 36.28 -13.97 34.06
C ALA A 812 36.16 -15.00 32.94
N GLY A 813 36.66 -14.67 31.75
CA GLY A 813 36.60 -15.54 30.57
C GLY A 813 36.37 -14.79 29.26
N ASP A 814 36.84 -13.54 29.15
CA ASP A 814 36.52 -12.70 27.99
C ASP A 814 37.12 -13.25 26.69
N PRO A 815 36.29 -13.61 25.69
CA PRO A 815 36.67 -14.40 24.53
C PRO A 815 37.54 -13.63 23.53
N SER A 816 37.39 -12.29 23.46
CA SER A 816 38.20 -11.44 22.58
C SER A 816 38.28 -9.99 23.09
N PRO A 817 39.27 -9.18 22.65
CA PRO A 817 39.31 -7.75 22.94
C PRO A 817 38.13 -6.97 22.35
N ALA A 818 37.66 -7.36 21.17
CA ALA A 818 36.50 -6.76 20.50
C ALA A 818 35.23 -6.93 21.34
N TRP A 819 34.95 -8.17 21.78
CA TRP A 819 33.83 -8.48 22.66
C TRP A 819 33.82 -7.63 23.93
N ARG A 820 34.98 -7.48 24.59
CA ARG A 820 35.12 -6.62 25.79
C ARG A 820 34.71 -5.18 25.51
N ALA A 821 35.20 -4.59 24.42
CA ALA A 821 34.88 -3.22 24.06
C ALA A 821 33.37 -3.01 23.85
N HIS A 822 32.69 -3.94 23.16
CA HIS A 822 31.23 -3.90 23.00
C HIS A 822 30.49 -4.05 24.32
N ARG A 823 30.85 -5.04 25.16
CA ARG A 823 30.25 -5.24 26.48
C ARG A 823 30.39 -3.99 27.35
N ASP A 824 31.60 -3.46 27.46
CA ASP A 824 31.91 -2.34 28.34
C ASP A 824 31.21 -1.05 27.86
N TYR A 825 31.14 -0.83 26.54
CA TYR A 825 30.36 0.26 25.94
C TYR A 825 28.86 0.15 26.29
N TRP A 826 28.24 -1.01 26.02
CA TRP A 826 26.80 -1.19 26.24
C TRP A 826 26.41 -1.21 27.73
N ALA A 827 27.31 -1.63 28.63
CA ALA A 827 27.11 -1.48 30.07
C ALA A 827 26.96 0.00 30.47
N VAL A 828 27.85 0.87 29.97
CA VAL A 828 27.77 2.33 30.19
C VAL A 828 26.50 2.94 29.60
N GLU A 829 26.09 2.53 28.40
CA GLU A 829 24.84 3.01 27.78
C GLU A 829 23.58 2.61 28.59
N VAL A 830 23.54 1.42 29.19
CA VAL A 830 22.43 1.01 30.07
C VAL A 830 22.45 1.78 31.40
N GLU A 831 23.63 2.07 31.97
CA GLU A 831 23.72 2.95 33.14
C GLU A 831 23.22 4.37 32.81
N ALA A 832 23.64 4.95 31.68
CA ALA A 832 23.19 6.25 31.20
C ALA A 832 21.67 6.29 30.95
N PHE A 833 21.10 5.20 30.40
CA PHE A 833 19.65 5.03 30.20
C PHE A 833 18.85 5.14 31.50
N PHE A 834 19.38 4.65 32.63
CA PHE A 834 18.71 4.77 33.93
C PHE A 834 19.04 6.07 34.67
N ALA A 835 20.19 6.70 34.40
CA ALA A 835 20.62 7.94 35.04
C ALA A 835 20.02 9.21 34.41
N ARG A 836 19.60 9.18 33.14
CA ARG A 836 19.06 10.36 32.43
C ARG A 836 17.75 10.89 33.05
N PRO A 837 17.45 12.21 32.89
CA PRO A 837 16.18 12.77 33.31
C PRO A 837 14.98 12.13 32.60
N ALA A 838 13.87 11.91 33.31
CA ALA A 838 12.65 11.30 32.76
C ALA A 838 11.95 12.13 31.66
N GLN A 839 12.39 13.37 31.40
CA GLN A 839 11.90 14.26 30.35
C GLN A 839 12.86 14.37 29.16
N ALA A 840 14.01 13.69 29.19
CA ALA A 840 14.93 13.64 28.05
C ALA A 840 14.28 12.90 26.88
N LEU A 841 14.59 13.33 25.65
CA LEU A 841 14.23 12.57 24.45
C LEU A 841 14.86 11.16 24.52
N PRO A 842 14.25 10.15 23.86
CA PRO A 842 14.83 8.82 23.77
C PRO A 842 16.28 8.88 23.27
N SER A 843 17.19 8.38 24.08
CA SER A 843 18.65 8.40 23.82
C SER A 843 19.14 7.15 23.09
N VAL A 844 18.22 6.35 22.54
CA VAL A 844 18.52 5.06 21.92
C VAL A 844 19.04 5.31 20.49
N PRO A 845 20.21 4.79 20.10
CA PRO A 845 20.71 4.93 18.73
C PRO A 845 19.72 4.35 17.71
N ASP A 846 19.56 5.02 16.56
CA ASP A 846 18.69 4.55 15.49
C ASP A 846 19.10 3.15 15.00
N ALA A 847 18.09 2.32 14.67
CA ALA A 847 18.32 1.04 14.03
C ALA A 847 18.82 1.24 12.58
N PRO A 848 19.76 0.42 12.09
CA PRO A 848 20.21 0.48 10.70
C PRO A 848 19.07 0.13 9.75
N THR A 849 19.02 0.80 8.59
CA THR A 849 17.91 0.63 7.63
C THR A 849 18.13 -0.59 6.75
N LEU A 850 17.20 -1.56 6.80
CA LEU A 850 17.19 -2.71 5.89
C LEU A 850 17.10 -2.26 4.42
N PRO A 851 18.05 -2.67 3.55
CA PRO A 851 17.98 -2.35 2.14
C PRO A 851 16.72 -2.91 1.49
N PRO A 852 16.17 -2.20 0.49
CA PRO A 852 15.33 -2.75 -0.56
C PRO A 852 15.46 -4.27 -0.80
N GLY A 853 14.44 -5.02 -0.37
CA GLY A 853 14.43 -6.48 -0.49
C GLY A 853 13.41 -7.12 -1.40
N GLY A 854 12.24 -6.50 -1.56
CA GLY A 854 11.13 -7.15 -2.25
C GLY A 854 11.36 -7.18 -3.75
N PRO A 855 11.13 -8.33 -4.43
CA PRO A 855 10.94 -8.36 -5.89
C PRO A 855 9.90 -7.34 -6.37
N ILE A 856 8.94 -7.02 -5.49
CA ILE A 856 8.05 -5.88 -5.56
C ILE A 856 8.31 -4.97 -4.38
N GLY A 857 8.23 -3.66 -4.59
CA GLY A 857 7.64 -2.75 -3.60
C GLY A 857 8.13 -2.92 -2.16
N GLY A 858 9.29 -2.36 -1.86
CA GLY A 858 9.67 -2.10 -0.47
C GLY A 858 10.16 -0.67 -0.36
N ARG A 859 9.50 0.09 0.52
CA ARG A 859 10.01 1.36 1.01
C ARG A 859 11.21 1.06 1.93
N SER A 860 12.33 1.74 1.69
CA SER A 860 13.34 1.96 2.72
C SER A 860 12.75 2.96 3.70
N LEU A 861 12.07 2.45 4.73
CA LEU A 861 11.48 3.22 5.83
C LEU A 861 11.56 2.38 7.10
N GLY A 862 11.88 3.04 8.22
CA GLY A 862 11.75 2.46 9.55
C GLY A 862 10.30 2.08 9.89
N LEU A 863 10.14 1.36 11.00
CA LEU A 863 8.95 0.63 11.49
C LEU A 863 7.66 1.47 11.73
N GLY A 864 7.16 2.23 10.75
CA GLY A 864 6.04 3.15 10.97
C GLY A 864 5.28 3.74 9.77
N ALA A 865 5.51 3.31 8.52
CA ALA A 865 4.84 3.95 7.36
C ALA A 865 4.52 2.99 6.19
N TYR A 866 3.56 2.10 6.41
CA TYR A 866 2.92 1.34 5.34
C TYR A 866 1.93 2.25 4.60
N GLY A 867 2.15 2.45 3.31
CA GLY A 867 1.11 2.96 2.41
C GLY A 867 0.23 1.80 2.00
N GLU A 868 -1.07 1.93 2.23
CA GLU A 868 -2.07 0.94 1.84
C GLU A 868 -2.28 0.95 0.32
N CYS A 869 -2.11 -0.19 -0.35
CA CYS A 869 -2.71 -0.37 -1.69
C CYS A 869 -4.23 -0.54 -1.59
N SER A 870 -4.75 -0.92 -0.41
CA SER A 870 -6.17 -1.08 -0.12
C SER A 870 -6.92 0.24 0.14
N GLY A 871 -6.22 1.35 0.42
CA GLY A 871 -6.82 2.64 0.78
C GLY A 871 -7.46 3.43 -0.37
N HIS A 872 -7.60 2.82 -1.55
CA HIS A 872 -8.09 3.47 -2.78
C HIS A 872 -9.36 2.84 -3.38
N TRP A 873 -9.97 1.89 -2.67
CA TRP A 873 -11.23 1.20 -3.04
C TRP A 873 -12.38 1.59 -2.10
#